data_AF-T0S039-F1
#
_entry.id   AF-T0S039-F1
#
_cell.length_a   1.000
_cell.length_b   1.000
_cell.length_c   1.000
_cell.angle_alpha   90.00
_cell.angle_beta   90.00
_cell.angle_gamma   90.00
#
_symmetry.space_group_name_H-M   'P 1'
#
loop_
_entity.id
_entity.type
_entity.pdbx_description
1 polymer ?
#
loop_
_entity_poly.entity_id
_entity_poly.type
_entity_poly.pdbx_seq_one_letter_code
_entity_poly.pdbx_strand_id
1 'polypeptide(L)'
;MTTRREGVRVSYNAATNLLMHPEDRGRDTVKVRFTSVLEQPNLVVDGVDDLLSIPLSSEHTAQLAALYGSRVPASAMAFQNTAWDAFVQLKMCGIANNFLSTSRACTAHVSHLVLDVTGANAALYEPHDVPEGTYGRLILALTTSKKKTKPWQSCELNALSMCAMYLSVQVSSEPITDGCRVALIYHLVYDDPAPGFSIEQPSRTAAAAVLTALASIRYQAQKYGIFQIPNDDGDNDTSQKPPTSFKHIRGYALAFVNALDASGEYDYVLARATKKRCEYLARPSNAAIPPSIKASRTKTYPSRDALLLALVEAASGIDDDPDDDEDEDGFMYGFRNDDVLSTTRLKKTHEPELPAATMLQLLLDANSVDVIDEYLRHSCQNHDHPKMHHIGPKLHACLTTYGWSALGSAVQAMLQRWVATSPPEILHLPFVLLASLAGVLDDPICAPLDHPRLPEVVQAAYVALRSACDAAKALDDQRNFRGRKGDRSWDAALCTVQCSLLIEAYVRDSTLSLWWKCNTRLPPILLSMVYAYWAPNGLMAAMTEKHAVSLYHEHVLLPAIGLAVITNSRVSIAPYVPAKTRRIDWILSRSKSMTANLGNLLYHASRCNDPRDVYGVYGWYLAAFTEGGDVDDEDDRCWLLSTVCSIAKRIPILSRNLTEVATCVAKAVDCLTLRPGTLDYLVPMACDDAVPLDEKLRHEYSCRRCVADALGFFNAAKALGRCGRGRRARV
;
A
#
# COMPACT_ATOMS: atom_id res chain seq x y z
N MET A 1 -39.16 -0.51 -36.38
CA MET A 1 -38.50 -0.79 -35.08
C MET A 1 -37.19 -0.02 -35.04
N THR A 2 -37.21 1.19 -34.47
CA THR A 2 -36.01 2.01 -34.24
C THR A 2 -35.47 1.69 -32.85
N THR A 3 -34.38 0.93 -32.79
CA THR A 3 -33.66 0.65 -31.54
C THR A 3 -33.05 1.93 -31.00
N ARG A 4 -33.60 2.42 -29.87
CA ARG A 4 -33.12 3.60 -29.13
C ARG A 4 -31.82 3.19 -28.42
N ARG A 5 -30.65 3.60 -28.93
CA ARG A 5 -29.37 3.46 -28.21
C ARG A 5 -29.41 4.36 -26.97
N GLU A 6 -29.36 3.75 -25.78
CA GLU A 6 -29.18 4.47 -24.51
C GLU A 6 -27.71 4.91 -24.40
N GLY A 7 -27.42 6.18 -24.70
CA GLY A 7 -26.11 6.79 -24.47
C GLY A 7 -26.07 7.48 -23.11
N VAL A 8 -24.95 7.36 -22.40
CA VAL A 8 -24.68 8.10 -21.16
C VAL A 8 -24.51 9.58 -21.51
N ARG A 9 -25.34 10.44 -20.91
CA ARG A 9 -25.30 11.90 -21.07
C ARG A 9 -24.73 12.54 -19.82
N VAL A 10 -23.72 13.38 -19.98
CA VAL A 10 -23.14 14.21 -18.92
C VAL A 10 -23.46 15.67 -19.20
N SER A 11 -24.13 16.33 -18.26
CA SER A 11 -24.39 17.77 -18.38
C SER A 11 -23.14 18.55 -17.97
N TYR A 12 -22.60 19.34 -18.90
CA TYR A 12 -21.43 20.22 -18.73
C TYR A 12 -21.62 21.23 -17.59
N ASN A 13 -22.87 21.60 -17.31
CA ASN A 13 -23.20 22.48 -16.20
C ASN A 13 -22.96 21.87 -14.81
N ALA A 14 -22.61 20.60 -14.68
CA ALA A 14 -22.15 20.07 -13.40
C ALA A 14 -20.75 20.61 -13.00
N ALA A 15 -19.93 21.07 -13.97
CA ALA A 15 -18.62 21.69 -13.68
C ALA A 15 -18.71 23.20 -13.38
N THR A 16 -19.79 23.88 -13.83
CA THR A 16 -19.94 25.35 -13.70
C THR A 16 -21.23 25.84 -13.01
N ASN A 17 -22.27 25.01 -12.81
CA ASN A 17 -23.53 25.32 -12.12
C ASN A 17 -23.76 24.39 -10.91
N LEU A 18 -23.01 24.63 -9.84
CA LEU A 18 -23.55 24.47 -8.50
C LEU A 18 -24.24 25.80 -8.14
N LEU A 19 -25.51 25.93 -8.52
CA LEU A 19 -26.62 26.54 -7.76
C LEU A 19 -27.92 26.49 -8.60
N MET A 20 -28.86 25.63 -8.16
CA MET A 20 -30.31 25.60 -8.42
C MET A 20 -30.87 24.72 -9.57
N HIS A 21 -31.00 23.40 -9.34
CA HIS A 21 -32.30 22.68 -9.28
C HIS A 21 -32.09 21.27 -8.66
N PRO A 22 -32.97 20.73 -7.80
CA PRO A 22 -32.68 19.53 -7.01
C PRO A 22 -32.78 18.18 -7.76
N GLU A 23 -33.35 18.13 -8.97
CA GLU A 23 -33.91 16.87 -9.47
C GLU A 23 -33.11 16.18 -10.60
N ASP A 24 -32.16 16.85 -11.26
CA ASP A 24 -31.34 16.26 -12.35
C ASP A 24 -29.82 16.50 -12.17
N ARG A 25 -29.25 16.00 -11.07
CA ARG A 25 -27.78 16.00 -10.88
C ARG A 25 -27.13 14.95 -11.78
N GLY A 26 -26.54 15.39 -12.89
CA GLY A 26 -25.57 14.61 -13.66
C GLY A 26 -24.37 14.21 -12.79
N ARG A 27 -23.93 12.96 -12.89
CA ARG A 27 -23.22 12.20 -11.84
C ARG A 27 -21.69 12.15 -11.99
N ASP A 28 -21.10 12.93 -12.90
CA ASP A 28 -19.75 12.65 -13.45
C ASP A 28 -18.79 13.88 -13.47
N THR A 29 -18.82 14.77 -12.47
CA THR A 29 -17.89 15.92 -12.39
C THR A 29 -17.19 16.02 -11.05
N VAL A 30 -15.88 16.29 -11.06
CA VAL A 30 -15.04 16.50 -9.86
C VAL A 30 -14.62 17.96 -9.78
N LYS A 31 -14.86 18.59 -8.63
CA LYS A 31 -14.34 19.92 -8.34
C LYS A 31 -13.04 19.77 -7.57
N VAL A 32 -11.93 20.23 -8.14
CA VAL A 32 -10.62 20.23 -7.47
C VAL A 32 -10.37 21.65 -6.93
N ARG A 33 -10.25 21.79 -5.61
CA ARG A 33 -9.77 23.03 -4.99
C ARG A 33 -8.26 22.93 -4.80
N PHE A 34 -7.53 23.94 -5.23
CA PHE A 34 -6.10 24.04 -4.99
C PHE A 34 -5.87 25.03 -3.83
N THR A 35 -5.02 24.63 -2.88
CA THR A 35 -4.59 25.48 -1.76
C THR A 35 -3.38 26.35 -2.11
N SER A 36 -2.83 26.19 -3.31
CA SER A 36 -1.71 26.97 -3.84
C SER A 36 -2.19 27.93 -4.93
N VAL A 37 -1.44 29.01 -5.17
CA VAL A 37 -1.69 29.96 -6.27
C VAL A 37 -1.79 29.15 -7.56
N LEU A 38 -2.94 29.21 -8.21
CA LEU A 38 -3.16 28.50 -9.46
C LEU A 38 -2.21 29.07 -10.52
N GLU A 39 -1.39 28.22 -11.13
CA GLU A 39 -0.58 28.60 -12.28
C GLU A 39 -1.52 29.16 -13.37
N GLN A 40 -1.24 30.35 -13.89
CA GLN A 40 -2.02 30.88 -15.00
C GLN A 40 -1.44 30.35 -16.32
N PRO A 41 -2.27 29.98 -17.31
CA PRO A 41 -1.77 29.42 -18.57
C PRO A 41 -0.95 30.40 -19.41
N ASN A 42 -1.11 31.73 -19.19
CA ASN A 42 -0.48 32.78 -20.01
C ASN A 42 -0.64 32.49 -21.51
N LEU A 43 -1.90 32.38 -21.93
CA LEU A 43 -2.29 31.96 -23.27
C LEU A 43 -2.09 33.09 -24.28
N VAL A 44 -1.29 32.84 -25.31
CA VAL A 44 -1.17 33.68 -26.50
C VAL A 44 -1.99 33.05 -27.60
N VAL A 45 -2.74 33.87 -28.33
CA VAL A 45 -3.52 33.43 -29.49
C VAL A 45 -3.14 34.25 -30.70
N ASP A 46 -2.91 33.58 -31.82
CA ASP A 46 -2.55 34.25 -33.08
C ASP A 46 -3.59 35.29 -33.47
N GLY A 47 -3.14 36.51 -33.75
CA GLY A 47 -4.02 37.64 -34.11
C GLY A 47 -4.64 38.38 -32.92
N VAL A 48 -4.30 38.03 -31.68
CA VAL A 48 -4.58 38.83 -30.48
C VAL A 48 -3.26 39.41 -29.97
N ASP A 49 -3.16 40.74 -29.93
CA ASP A 49 -1.90 41.45 -29.72
C ASP A 49 -1.32 41.30 -28.29
N ASP A 50 -2.11 40.80 -27.33
CA ASP A 50 -1.75 40.66 -25.91
C ASP A 50 -2.00 39.25 -25.35
N LEU A 51 -1.41 38.98 -24.18
CA LEU A 51 -1.75 37.80 -23.37
C LEU A 51 -3.24 37.82 -23.02
N LEU A 52 -3.91 36.68 -23.23
CA LEU A 52 -5.31 36.57 -22.87
C LEU A 52 -5.49 36.72 -21.36
N SER A 53 -6.20 37.77 -20.98
CA SER A 53 -6.62 37.96 -19.58
C SER A 53 -7.50 36.79 -19.14
N ILE A 54 -7.25 36.20 -17.99
CA ILE A 54 -8.17 35.22 -17.38
C ILE A 54 -8.61 35.80 -16.02
N PRO A 55 -9.89 36.16 -15.85
CA PRO A 55 -11.00 36.00 -16.79
C PRO A 55 -10.88 36.82 -18.10
N LEU A 56 -11.46 36.32 -19.20
CA LEU A 56 -11.46 37.01 -20.50
C LEU A 56 -12.18 38.36 -20.41
N SER A 57 -11.54 39.40 -20.93
CA SER A 57 -12.18 40.70 -21.15
C SER A 57 -13.24 40.59 -22.25
N SER A 58 -14.22 41.50 -22.24
CA SER A 58 -15.21 41.57 -23.33
C SER A 58 -14.57 41.85 -24.69
N GLU A 59 -13.43 42.56 -24.69
CA GLU A 59 -12.63 42.85 -25.88
C GLU A 59 -11.96 41.58 -26.43
N HIS A 60 -11.23 40.83 -25.60
CA HIS A 60 -10.64 39.55 -26.00
C HIS A 60 -11.72 38.56 -26.46
N THR A 61 -12.87 38.52 -25.78
CA THR A 61 -13.98 37.65 -26.18
C THR A 61 -14.49 38.02 -27.58
N ALA A 62 -14.68 39.32 -27.87
CA ALA A 62 -15.13 39.78 -29.18
C ALA A 62 -14.08 39.55 -30.27
N GLN A 63 -12.80 39.80 -29.98
CA GLN A 63 -11.69 39.56 -30.92
C GLN A 63 -11.58 38.08 -31.28
N LEU A 64 -11.54 37.19 -30.28
CA LEU A 64 -11.48 35.75 -30.54
C LEU A 64 -12.72 35.25 -31.27
N ALA A 65 -13.91 35.76 -30.93
CA ALA A 65 -15.14 35.42 -31.64
C ALA A 65 -15.13 35.87 -33.11
N ALA A 66 -14.53 37.03 -33.41
CA ALA A 66 -14.38 37.52 -34.77
C ALA A 66 -13.37 36.71 -35.59
N LEU A 67 -12.25 36.31 -34.98
CA LEU A 67 -11.18 35.56 -35.65
C LEU A 67 -11.50 34.08 -35.83
N TYR A 68 -12.08 33.46 -34.80
CA TYR A 68 -12.18 32.01 -34.68
C TYR A 68 -13.60 31.50 -34.37
N GLY A 69 -14.59 32.39 -34.22
CA GLY A 69 -15.94 32.00 -33.82
C GLY A 69 -15.99 31.47 -32.38
N SER A 70 -16.64 30.34 -32.15
CA SER A 70 -16.77 29.75 -30.81
C SER A 70 -15.57 28.88 -30.39
N ARG A 71 -14.53 28.76 -31.22
CA ARG A 71 -13.44 27.80 -31.01
C ARG A 71 -12.11 28.27 -31.56
N VAL A 72 -11.10 28.34 -30.70
CA VAL A 72 -9.71 28.59 -31.10
C VAL A 72 -8.96 27.25 -31.18
N PRO A 73 -8.45 26.82 -32.35
CA PRO A 73 -7.73 25.55 -32.47
C PRO A 73 -6.38 25.59 -31.75
N ALA A 74 -5.89 24.43 -31.28
CA ALA A 74 -4.59 24.34 -30.61
C ALA A 74 -3.42 24.91 -31.44
N SER A 75 -3.48 24.80 -32.77
CA SER A 75 -2.45 25.34 -33.67
C SER A 75 -2.34 26.87 -33.67
N ALA A 76 -3.36 27.59 -33.19
CA ALA A 76 -3.39 29.04 -33.08
C ALA A 76 -3.12 29.52 -31.64
N MET A 77 -2.70 28.62 -30.74
CA MET A 77 -2.50 28.90 -29.34
C MET A 77 -1.10 28.49 -28.88
N ALA A 78 -0.51 29.27 -27.97
CA ALA A 78 0.72 28.92 -27.29
C ALA A 78 0.63 29.26 -25.80
N PHE A 79 1.18 28.38 -24.96
CA PHE A 79 1.30 28.62 -23.53
C PHE A 79 2.68 29.22 -23.25
N GLN A 80 2.73 30.44 -22.72
CA GLN A 80 4.02 31.03 -22.30
C GLN A 80 4.48 30.51 -20.93
N ASN A 81 3.58 29.94 -20.13
CA ASN A 81 3.92 29.37 -18.83
C ASN A 81 4.17 27.86 -18.94
N THR A 82 5.43 27.42 -18.98
CA THR A 82 5.77 25.99 -18.99
C THR A 82 5.37 25.26 -17.70
N ALA A 83 5.17 25.99 -16.59
CA ALA A 83 4.67 25.40 -15.35
C ALA A 83 3.19 24.98 -15.49
N TRP A 84 2.42 25.62 -16.37
CA TRP A 84 1.06 25.21 -16.69
C TRP A 84 1.02 23.82 -17.35
N ASP A 85 1.87 23.59 -18.35
CA ASP A 85 1.96 22.28 -19.00
C ASP A 85 2.35 21.19 -18.00
N ALA A 86 3.38 21.45 -17.19
CA ALA A 86 3.80 20.52 -16.13
C ALA A 86 2.66 20.27 -15.12
N PHE A 87 1.89 21.29 -14.76
CA PHE A 87 0.73 21.17 -13.89
C PHE A 87 -0.36 20.28 -14.50
N VAL A 88 -0.70 20.48 -15.78
CA VAL A 88 -1.70 19.66 -16.45
C VAL A 88 -1.23 18.21 -16.58
N GLN A 89 0.02 17.98 -17.02
CA GLN A 89 0.56 16.62 -17.19
C GLN A 89 0.69 15.88 -15.85
N LEU A 90 1.32 16.50 -14.85
CA LEU A 90 1.63 15.80 -13.60
C LEU A 90 0.43 15.70 -12.65
N LYS A 91 -0.40 16.74 -12.58
CA LYS A 91 -1.53 16.77 -11.63
C LYS A 91 -2.85 16.44 -12.32
N MET A 92 -3.20 17.12 -13.41
CA MET A 92 -4.55 16.99 -13.96
C MET A 92 -4.76 15.65 -14.66
N CYS A 93 -3.75 15.13 -15.35
CA CYS A 93 -3.81 13.79 -15.93
C CYS A 93 -3.93 12.72 -14.85
N GLY A 94 -3.19 12.86 -13.74
CA GLY A 94 -3.33 11.95 -12.59
C GLY A 94 -4.75 11.93 -12.01
N ILE A 95 -5.37 13.10 -11.82
CA ILE A 95 -6.75 13.20 -11.35
C ILE A 95 -7.73 12.64 -12.39
N ALA A 96 -7.55 12.97 -13.67
CA ALA A 96 -8.39 12.48 -14.75
C ALA A 96 -8.30 10.95 -14.89
N ASN A 97 -7.09 10.38 -14.78
CA ASN A 97 -6.86 8.94 -14.77
C ASN A 97 -7.57 8.26 -13.61
N ASN A 98 -7.41 8.78 -12.40
CA ASN A 98 -8.11 8.25 -11.24
C ASN A 98 -9.63 8.31 -11.42
N PHE A 99 -10.15 9.41 -11.96
CA PHE A 99 -11.59 9.60 -12.19
C PHE A 99 -12.14 8.67 -13.26
N LEU A 100 -11.43 8.55 -14.37
CA LEU A 100 -11.79 7.63 -15.46
C LEU A 100 -11.48 6.18 -15.11
N SER A 101 -10.83 5.93 -13.97
CA SER A 101 -10.32 4.61 -13.59
C SER A 101 -9.39 4.03 -14.65
N THR A 102 -8.60 4.88 -15.31
CA THR A 102 -7.56 4.46 -16.26
C THR A 102 -6.22 4.45 -15.56
N SER A 103 -5.53 3.33 -15.68
CA SER A 103 -4.30 3.09 -14.92
C SER A 103 -3.00 3.25 -15.70
N ARG A 104 -3.14 3.42 -17.01
CA ARG A 104 -2.02 3.68 -17.89
C ARG A 104 -1.61 5.13 -17.78
N ALA A 105 -0.31 5.37 -17.91
CA ALA A 105 0.19 6.71 -18.09
C ALA A 105 -0.48 7.33 -19.32
N CYS A 106 -0.89 8.58 -19.16
CA CYS A 106 -1.50 9.35 -20.22
C CYS A 106 -0.94 10.75 -20.22
N THR A 107 -0.96 11.34 -21.41
CA THR A 107 -0.68 12.74 -21.63
C THR A 107 -1.95 13.47 -22.01
N ALA A 108 -2.04 14.73 -21.58
CA ALA A 108 -3.08 15.65 -22.02
C ALA A 108 -2.57 16.50 -23.18
N HIS A 109 -3.17 16.36 -24.37
CA HIS A 109 -2.86 17.18 -25.54
C HIS A 109 -3.92 18.26 -25.71
N VAL A 110 -3.52 19.52 -25.75
CA VAL A 110 -4.47 20.64 -25.97
C VAL A 110 -5.16 20.45 -27.32
N SER A 111 -6.48 20.44 -27.30
CA SER A 111 -7.32 20.32 -28.50
C SER A 111 -7.73 21.69 -29.02
N HIS A 112 -8.34 22.50 -28.14
CA HIS A 112 -8.84 23.83 -28.47
C HIS A 112 -9.30 24.59 -27.22
N LEU A 113 -9.46 25.92 -27.37
CA LEU A 113 -10.16 26.78 -26.43
C LEU A 113 -11.58 27.01 -26.92
N VAL A 114 -12.55 26.81 -26.03
CA VAL A 114 -13.97 27.01 -26.29
C VAL A 114 -14.44 28.35 -25.77
N LEU A 115 -15.20 29.06 -26.60
CA LEU A 115 -15.93 30.29 -26.31
C LEU A 115 -17.42 30.02 -26.50
N ASP A 116 -18.05 29.48 -25.47
CA ASP A 116 -19.47 29.18 -25.52
C ASP A 116 -20.26 30.40 -25.03
N VAL A 117 -20.89 31.11 -25.96
CA VAL A 117 -21.77 32.26 -25.68
C VAL A 117 -23.26 31.92 -25.77
N THR A 118 -23.60 30.74 -26.30
CA THR A 118 -24.99 30.35 -26.60
C THR A 118 -25.48 29.16 -25.78
N GLY A 119 -24.57 28.38 -25.19
CA GLY A 119 -24.86 27.05 -24.65
C GLY A 119 -24.96 25.99 -25.75
N ALA A 120 -24.37 26.22 -26.92
CA ALA A 120 -24.46 25.29 -28.04
C ALA A 120 -23.37 24.22 -27.93
N ASN A 121 -23.81 22.97 -27.77
CA ASN A 121 -22.96 21.79 -27.66
C ASN A 121 -21.81 21.75 -28.68
N ALA A 122 -22.07 22.13 -29.94
CA ALA A 122 -21.16 21.95 -31.06
C ALA A 122 -19.71 22.41 -30.78
N ALA A 123 -19.53 23.50 -30.04
CA ALA A 123 -18.20 24.02 -29.72
C ALA A 123 -17.36 23.09 -28.82
N LEU A 124 -18.00 22.23 -28.01
CA LEU A 124 -17.32 21.27 -27.14
C LEU A 124 -16.92 19.96 -27.86
N TYR A 125 -17.42 19.71 -29.08
CA TYR A 125 -17.55 18.34 -29.60
C TYR A 125 -16.79 17.97 -30.85
N GLU A 126 -16.42 18.91 -31.72
CA GLU A 126 -15.95 18.55 -33.07
C GLU A 126 -14.43 18.67 -33.21
N PRO A 127 -13.60 17.71 -32.75
CA PRO A 127 -12.21 17.69 -33.15
C PRO A 127 -12.12 17.25 -34.61
N HIS A 128 -11.44 18.05 -35.44
CA HIS A 128 -11.03 17.61 -36.76
C HIS A 128 -9.71 16.80 -36.74
N ASP A 129 -9.05 16.67 -35.58
CA ASP A 129 -7.78 15.95 -35.44
C ASP A 129 -7.69 15.28 -34.06
N VAL A 130 -8.29 14.10 -33.89
CA VAL A 130 -8.14 13.31 -32.65
C VAL A 130 -6.85 12.49 -32.75
N PRO A 131 -5.85 12.70 -31.88
CA PRO A 131 -4.64 11.88 -31.89
C PRO A 131 -4.97 10.39 -31.74
N GLU A 132 -4.21 9.54 -32.43
CA GLU A 132 -4.29 8.10 -32.23
C GLU A 132 -4.02 7.77 -30.75
N GLY A 133 -4.81 6.85 -30.18
CA GLY A 133 -4.70 6.50 -28.75
C GLY A 133 -5.47 7.42 -27.79
N THR A 134 -6.21 8.41 -28.29
CA THR A 134 -7.10 9.21 -27.44
C THR A 134 -8.22 8.33 -26.88
N TYR A 135 -8.37 8.28 -25.56
CA TYR A 135 -9.44 7.53 -24.88
C TYR A 135 -10.45 8.44 -24.18
N GLY A 136 -10.04 9.66 -23.82
CA GLY A 136 -10.87 10.59 -23.07
C GLY A 136 -10.66 12.05 -23.44
N ARG A 137 -11.44 12.90 -22.78
CA ARG A 137 -11.34 14.36 -22.83
C ARG A 137 -11.20 14.88 -21.41
N LEU A 138 -10.36 15.89 -21.25
CA LEU A 138 -10.26 16.70 -20.04
C LEU A 138 -10.69 18.13 -20.38
N ILE A 139 -11.69 18.63 -19.68
CA ILE A 139 -12.20 19.98 -19.81
C ILE A 139 -11.80 20.79 -18.58
N LEU A 140 -11.03 21.85 -18.78
CA LEU A 140 -10.63 22.79 -17.74
C LEU A 140 -11.42 24.09 -17.94
N ALA A 141 -12.40 24.35 -17.07
CA ALA A 141 -13.19 25.57 -17.15
C ALA A 141 -12.37 26.76 -16.62
N LEU A 142 -12.16 27.75 -17.48
CA LEU A 142 -11.49 29.00 -17.13
C LEU A 142 -12.52 29.96 -16.51
N THR A 143 -12.10 30.72 -15.50
CA THR A 143 -13.01 31.64 -14.79
C THR A 143 -13.54 32.70 -15.75
N THR A 144 -14.83 33.02 -15.62
CA THR A 144 -15.51 34.03 -16.46
C THR A 144 -15.81 35.26 -15.60
N SER A 145 -15.45 36.46 -16.05
CA SER A 145 -15.80 37.69 -15.32
C SER A 145 -17.27 37.99 -15.54
N LYS A 146 -18.14 37.69 -14.59
CA LYS A 146 -19.48 38.31 -14.58
C LYS A 146 -19.45 39.62 -13.81
N LYS A 147 -20.01 40.67 -14.42
CA LYS A 147 -20.37 41.92 -13.73
C LYS A 147 -21.55 41.63 -12.80
N LYS A 148 -21.37 41.97 -11.52
CA LYS A 148 -22.28 41.72 -10.40
C LYS A 148 -23.64 42.42 -10.59
N THR A 149 -24.74 41.66 -10.65
CA THR A 149 -26.07 42.15 -10.23
C THR A 149 -26.68 41.33 -9.08
N LYS A 150 -26.08 40.19 -8.71
CA LYS A 150 -26.24 39.55 -7.39
C LYS A 150 -24.89 39.06 -6.89
N PRO A 151 -24.61 39.11 -5.57
CA PRO A 151 -23.29 38.82 -5.02
C PRO A 151 -23.00 37.31 -5.10
N TRP A 152 -22.56 36.85 -6.27
CA TRP A 152 -21.53 35.83 -6.29
C TRP A 152 -20.28 36.51 -5.73
N GLN A 153 -19.91 36.16 -4.49
CA GLN A 153 -18.58 36.46 -3.96
C GLN A 153 -17.58 36.06 -5.05
N SER A 154 -16.60 36.92 -5.32
CA SER A 154 -15.50 36.56 -6.21
C SER A 154 -14.99 35.21 -5.76
N CYS A 155 -15.23 34.15 -6.54
CA CYS A 155 -14.41 32.98 -6.41
C CYS A 155 -13.01 33.50 -6.70
N GLU A 156 -12.20 33.59 -5.65
CA GLU A 156 -10.78 33.87 -5.80
C GLU A 156 -10.26 32.95 -6.91
N LEU A 157 -9.33 33.43 -7.72
CA LEU A 157 -8.69 32.70 -8.84
C LEU A 157 -8.04 31.35 -8.44
N ASN A 158 -8.22 30.93 -7.19
CA ASN A 158 -7.64 29.77 -6.52
C ASN A 158 -8.34 28.44 -6.87
N ALA A 159 -9.44 28.44 -7.64
CA ALA A 159 -10.18 27.22 -7.97
C ALA A 159 -10.41 27.05 -9.48
N LEU A 160 -9.78 26.03 -10.07
CA LEU A 160 -10.03 25.56 -11.43
C LEU A 160 -11.04 24.41 -11.37
N SER A 161 -12.16 24.54 -12.09
CA SER A 161 -13.09 23.42 -12.26
C SER A 161 -12.63 22.54 -13.41
N MET A 162 -12.64 21.22 -13.21
CA MET A 162 -12.30 20.26 -14.26
C MET A 162 -13.39 19.21 -14.46
N CYS A 163 -13.43 18.61 -15.63
CA CYS A 163 -14.24 17.43 -15.92
C CYS A 163 -13.45 16.52 -16.85
N ALA A 164 -13.32 15.24 -16.49
CA ALA A 164 -12.71 14.23 -17.34
C ALA A 164 -13.79 13.21 -17.74
N MET A 165 -13.78 12.77 -19.00
CA MET A 165 -14.78 11.84 -19.53
C MET A 165 -14.19 10.97 -20.65
N TYR A 166 -14.75 9.78 -20.85
CA TYR A 166 -14.44 8.95 -22.03
C TYR A 166 -14.93 9.63 -23.32
N LEU A 167 -14.27 9.37 -24.45
CA LEU A 167 -14.67 9.94 -25.75
C LEU A 167 -16.11 9.60 -26.15
N SER A 168 -16.61 8.43 -25.71
CA SER A 168 -17.96 7.93 -25.97
C SER A 168 -19.07 8.70 -25.23
N VAL A 169 -18.71 9.49 -24.21
CA VAL A 169 -19.66 10.23 -23.39
C VAL A 169 -20.18 11.46 -24.14
N GLN A 170 -21.51 11.63 -24.16
CA GLN A 170 -22.13 12.83 -24.71
C GLN A 170 -22.23 13.93 -23.64
N VAL A 171 -21.52 15.04 -23.85
CA VAL A 171 -21.65 16.32 -23.15
C VAL A 171 -22.89 17.13 -23.55
N SER A 172 -23.58 17.79 -22.62
CA SER A 172 -24.55 18.83 -23.00
C SER A 172 -24.33 20.10 -22.20
N SER A 173 -24.22 21.23 -22.89
CA SER A 173 -24.21 22.58 -22.34
C SER A 173 -25.64 23.10 -22.31
N GLU A 174 -26.11 23.64 -21.17
CA GLU A 174 -27.40 24.36 -21.19
C GLU A 174 -27.20 25.75 -21.80
N PRO A 175 -28.27 26.33 -22.39
CA PRO A 175 -28.25 27.67 -22.93
C PRO A 175 -27.62 28.70 -21.98
N ILE A 176 -26.75 29.53 -22.53
CA ILE A 176 -26.12 30.62 -21.77
C ILE A 176 -27.00 31.86 -21.95
N THR A 177 -27.56 32.34 -20.85
CA THR A 177 -28.44 33.52 -20.85
C THR A 177 -27.66 34.83 -20.77
N ASP A 178 -26.43 34.80 -20.25
CA ASP A 178 -25.57 35.97 -20.12
C ASP A 178 -24.10 35.54 -19.90
N GLY A 179 -23.16 36.28 -20.50
CA GLY A 179 -21.72 36.03 -20.46
C GLY A 179 -21.20 35.05 -21.51
N CYS A 180 -19.96 34.62 -21.34
CA CYS A 180 -19.29 33.60 -22.16
C CYS A 180 -18.68 32.56 -21.22
N ARG A 181 -18.91 31.26 -21.47
CA ARG A 181 -18.15 30.18 -20.83
C ARG A 181 -16.85 29.99 -21.61
N VAL A 182 -15.75 29.91 -20.88
CA VAL A 182 -14.42 29.72 -21.47
C VAL A 182 -13.84 28.42 -20.92
N ALA A 183 -13.36 27.54 -21.78
CA ALA A 183 -12.75 26.30 -21.33
C ALA A 183 -11.64 25.82 -22.26
N LEU A 184 -10.59 25.25 -21.68
CA LEU A 184 -9.57 24.52 -22.42
C LEU A 184 -9.96 23.05 -22.49
N ILE A 185 -9.96 22.50 -23.71
CA ILE A 185 -10.26 21.10 -23.97
C ILE A 185 -8.96 20.39 -24.30
N TYR A 186 -8.68 19.29 -23.60
CA TYR A 186 -7.55 18.41 -23.85
C TYR A 186 -8.03 17.02 -24.28
N HIS A 187 -7.31 16.40 -25.20
CA HIS A 187 -7.36 14.98 -25.49
C HIS A 187 -6.50 14.24 -24.46
N LEU A 188 -7.08 13.23 -23.80
CA LEU A 188 -6.32 12.31 -22.95
C LEU A 188 -5.87 11.14 -23.82
N VAL A 189 -4.57 11.02 -24.02
CA VAL A 189 -3.93 10.07 -24.94
C VAL A 189 -3.08 9.11 -24.13
N TYR A 190 -3.18 7.80 -24.40
CA TYR A 190 -2.26 6.86 -23.78
C TYR A 190 -0.84 7.04 -24.32
N ASP A 191 0.16 6.97 -23.44
CA ASP A 191 1.56 7.07 -23.83
C ASP A 191 1.99 5.89 -24.73
N ASP A 192 1.30 4.75 -24.62
CA ASP A 192 1.51 3.53 -25.40
C ASP A 192 0.18 2.99 -25.95
N PRO A 193 -0.29 3.51 -27.10
CA PRO A 193 -1.55 3.10 -27.70
C PRO A 193 -1.37 1.77 -28.45
N ALA A 194 -1.35 0.64 -27.75
CA ALA A 194 -1.29 -0.65 -28.43
C ALA A 194 -2.63 -0.97 -29.14
N PRO A 195 -2.59 -1.66 -30.29
CA PRO A 195 -3.80 -2.01 -31.04
C PRO A 195 -4.70 -2.96 -30.22
N GLY A 196 -6.00 -2.64 -30.14
CA GLY A 196 -7.02 -3.47 -29.49
C GLY A 196 -7.57 -2.94 -28.16
N PHE A 197 -7.11 -1.78 -27.67
CA PHE A 197 -7.65 -1.22 -26.44
C PHE A 197 -9.00 -0.54 -26.64
N SER A 198 -9.91 -0.80 -25.70
CA SER A 198 -11.22 -0.18 -25.67
C SER A 198 -11.08 1.30 -25.31
N ILE A 199 -11.34 2.16 -26.30
CA ILE A 199 -11.59 3.59 -26.14
C ILE A 199 -12.96 3.83 -25.44
N GLU A 200 -13.78 2.78 -25.38
CA GLU A 200 -15.11 2.83 -24.80
C GLU A 200 -15.07 2.57 -23.30
N GLN A 201 -15.86 3.35 -22.56
CA GLN A 201 -16.19 3.10 -21.17
C GLN A 201 -16.59 1.61 -20.98
N PRO A 202 -16.09 0.91 -19.95
CA PRO A 202 -16.55 -0.43 -19.63
C PRO A 202 -18.09 -0.43 -19.55
N SER A 203 -18.75 -1.11 -20.49
CA SER A 203 -20.20 -1.03 -20.56
C SER A 203 -20.82 -1.66 -19.30
N ARG A 204 -21.91 -1.07 -18.81
CA ARG A 204 -22.72 -1.65 -17.71
C ARG A 204 -23.05 -3.12 -18.00
N THR A 205 -23.29 -3.45 -19.27
CA THR A 205 -23.56 -4.81 -19.76
C THR A 205 -22.37 -5.74 -19.61
N ALA A 206 -21.15 -5.29 -19.93
CA ALA A 206 -19.94 -6.11 -19.75
C ALA A 206 -19.67 -6.40 -18.27
N ALA A 207 -19.78 -5.38 -17.41
CA ALA A 207 -19.63 -5.57 -15.96
C ALA A 207 -20.71 -6.50 -15.38
N ALA A 208 -21.97 -6.33 -15.81
CA ALA A 208 -23.06 -7.22 -15.44
C ALA A 208 -22.80 -8.66 -15.89
N ALA A 209 -22.29 -8.88 -17.11
CA ALA A 209 -21.96 -10.21 -17.60
C ALA A 209 -20.86 -10.90 -16.78
N VAL A 210 -19.82 -10.16 -16.36
CA VAL A 210 -18.78 -10.69 -15.45
C VAL A 210 -19.37 -11.09 -14.11
N LEU A 211 -20.22 -10.23 -13.52
CA LEU A 211 -20.91 -10.54 -12.28
C LEU A 211 -21.82 -11.77 -12.44
N THR A 212 -22.57 -11.87 -13.54
CA THR A 212 -23.38 -13.07 -13.82
C THR A 212 -22.53 -14.33 -13.94
N ALA A 213 -21.38 -14.26 -14.59
CA ALA A 213 -20.44 -15.38 -14.65
C ALA A 213 -19.94 -15.77 -13.25
N LEU A 214 -19.57 -14.79 -12.41
CA LEU A 214 -19.15 -15.03 -11.03
C LEU A 214 -20.25 -15.66 -10.16
N ALA A 215 -21.52 -15.26 -10.34
CA ALA A 215 -22.64 -15.82 -9.60
C ALA A 215 -22.88 -17.32 -9.91
N SER A 216 -22.46 -17.78 -11.10
CA SER A 216 -22.58 -19.18 -11.50
C SER A 216 -21.55 -20.11 -10.82
N ILE A 217 -20.50 -19.54 -10.20
CA ILE A 217 -19.46 -20.30 -9.51
C ILE A 217 -20.02 -20.77 -8.16
N ARG A 218 -20.19 -22.08 -7.97
CA ARG A 218 -20.73 -22.68 -6.74
C ARG A 218 -19.77 -22.49 -5.56
N TYR A 219 -19.94 -21.41 -4.81
CA TYR A 219 -19.18 -21.17 -3.57
C TYR A 219 -19.64 -22.08 -2.43
N GLN A 220 -18.71 -22.87 -1.86
CA GLN A 220 -19.01 -23.81 -0.77
C GLN A 220 -18.77 -23.26 0.65
N ALA A 221 -18.08 -22.12 0.84
CA ALA A 221 -17.60 -21.74 2.18
C ALA A 221 -17.93 -20.31 2.67
N GLN A 222 -18.12 -19.31 1.81
CA GLN A 222 -18.47 -17.94 2.23
C GLN A 222 -19.54 -17.34 1.31
N LYS A 223 -20.69 -16.96 1.89
CA LYS A 223 -21.85 -16.41 1.16
C LYS A 223 -22.03 -14.90 1.32
N TYR A 224 -20.99 -14.18 1.77
CA TYR A 224 -21.08 -12.74 2.00
C TYR A 224 -19.78 -12.08 1.56
N GLY A 225 -19.89 -11.00 0.77
CA GLY A 225 -18.76 -10.14 0.42
C GLY A 225 -18.97 -8.76 1.01
N ILE A 226 -17.90 -8.14 1.52
CA ILE A 226 -17.93 -6.76 2.01
C ILE A 226 -17.16 -5.91 1.01
N PHE A 227 -17.82 -4.90 0.45
CA PHE A 227 -17.18 -3.91 -0.41
C PHE A 227 -17.14 -2.57 0.31
N GLN A 228 -15.95 -2.06 0.57
CA GLN A 228 -15.81 -0.80 1.26
C GLN A 228 -16.04 0.36 0.28
N ILE A 229 -16.98 1.25 0.60
CA ILE A 229 -17.14 2.50 -0.14
C ILE A 229 -16.05 3.44 0.38
N PRO A 230 -15.13 3.94 -0.48
CA PRO A 230 -14.15 4.92 -0.03
C PRO A 230 -14.89 6.21 0.32
N ASN A 231 -14.33 6.98 1.23
CA ASN A 231 -14.69 8.38 1.31
C ASN A 231 -14.02 9.04 0.09
N ASP A 232 -14.76 9.15 -1.01
CA ASP A 232 -14.25 9.52 -2.34
C ASP A 232 -13.74 10.97 -2.41
N ASP A 233 -14.01 11.77 -1.37
CA ASP A 233 -13.51 13.12 -1.29
C ASP A 233 -12.21 13.12 -0.50
N GLY A 234 -11.08 13.19 -1.22
CA GLY A 234 -9.77 13.56 -0.65
C GLY A 234 -9.73 14.98 -0.06
N ASP A 235 -10.88 15.62 0.10
CA ASP A 235 -11.07 16.78 0.95
C ASP A 235 -11.23 16.23 2.37
N ASN A 236 -10.26 16.50 3.26
CA ASN A 236 -10.30 16.17 4.69
C ASN A 236 -11.44 16.88 5.44
N ASP A 237 -12.50 17.29 4.74
CA ASP A 237 -13.68 17.90 5.31
C ASP A 237 -14.51 16.80 6.00
N THR A 238 -14.15 16.54 7.25
CA THR A 238 -14.84 15.66 8.20
C THR A 238 -16.30 16.03 8.41
N SER A 239 -16.78 17.16 7.87
CA SER A 239 -18.19 17.57 7.95
C SER A 239 -19.10 16.86 6.94
N GLN A 240 -18.56 16.17 5.93
CA GLN A 240 -19.39 15.43 4.99
C GLN A 240 -20.04 14.22 5.67
N LYS A 241 -21.38 14.24 5.70
CA LYS A 241 -22.12 13.16 6.31
C LYS A 241 -21.99 11.88 5.48
N PRO A 242 -21.75 10.73 6.15
CA PRO A 242 -21.76 9.40 5.54
C PRO A 242 -22.95 9.18 4.58
N PRO A 243 -22.78 8.53 3.40
CA PRO A 243 -23.86 8.28 2.47
C PRO A 243 -24.97 7.44 3.12
N THR A 244 -26.10 8.08 3.45
CA THR A 244 -27.26 7.39 4.07
C THR A 244 -28.14 6.64 3.08
N SER A 245 -27.87 6.72 1.78
CA SER A 245 -28.67 6.08 0.75
C SER A 245 -27.86 5.82 -0.52
N PHE A 246 -28.31 4.90 -1.38
CA PHE A 246 -27.70 4.67 -2.69
C PHE A 246 -27.64 5.93 -3.57
N LYS A 247 -28.52 6.92 -3.32
CA LYS A 247 -28.49 8.21 -4.02
C LYS A 247 -27.26 9.04 -3.69
N HIS A 248 -26.55 8.73 -2.61
CA HIS A 248 -25.34 9.43 -2.16
C HIS A 248 -24.05 8.75 -2.62
N ILE A 249 -24.11 7.52 -3.13
CA ILE A 249 -22.93 6.81 -3.66
C ILE A 249 -22.52 7.44 -5.00
N ARG A 250 -21.22 7.56 -5.24
CA ARG A 250 -20.61 8.16 -6.44
C ARG A 250 -19.50 7.27 -7.01
N GLY A 251 -18.92 7.72 -8.13
CA GLY A 251 -17.74 7.11 -8.72
C GLY A 251 -17.88 5.61 -8.99
N TYR A 252 -16.81 4.87 -8.71
CA TYR A 252 -16.76 3.43 -8.94
C TYR A 252 -17.75 2.66 -8.07
N ALA A 253 -18.03 3.11 -6.84
CA ALA A 253 -18.98 2.43 -5.95
C ALA A 253 -20.39 2.45 -6.54
N LEU A 254 -20.80 3.57 -7.18
CA LEU A 254 -22.07 3.65 -7.88
C LEU A 254 -22.08 2.80 -9.16
N ALA A 255 -20.99 2.83 -9.93
CA ALA A 255 -20.85 1.99 -11.12
C ALA A 255 -20.97 0.50 -10.77
N PHE A 256 -20.34 0.08 -9.68
CA PHE A 256 -20.42 -1.28 -9.17
C PHE A 256 -21.83 -1.64 -8.68
N VAL A 257 -22.51 -0.77 -7.93
CA VAL A 257 -23.93 -0.95 -7.57
C VAL A 257 -24.82 -1.11 -8.80
N ASN A 258 -24.63 -0.28 -9.82
CA ASN A 258 -25.40 -0.38 -11.06
C ASN A 258 -25.11 -1.66 -11.84
N ALA A 259 -23.88 -2.20 -11.74
CA ALA A 259 -23.50 -3.47 -12.34
C ALA A 259 -24.13 -4.65 -11.59
N LEU A 260 -24.14 -4.62 -10.25
CA LEU A 260 -24.86 -5.60 -9.42
C LEU A 260 -26.36 -5.61 -9.76
N ASP A 261 -26.98 -4.44 -9.81
CA ASP A 261 -28.40 -4.27 -10.20
C ASP A 261 -28.66 -4.79 -11.62
N ALA A 262 -27.79 -4.49 -12.58
CA ALA A 262 -27.92 -4.96 -13.96
C ALA A 262 -27.70 -6.47 -14.11
N SER A 263 -26.85 -7.08 -13.27
CA SER A 263 -26.65 -8.53 -13.30
C SER A 263 -27.89 -9.28 -12.83
N GLY A 264 -28.62 -8.72 -11.86
CA GLY A 264 -29.78 -9.37 -11.23
C GLY A 264 -29.43 -10.60 -10.37
N GLU A 265 -28.15 -10.95 -10.24
CA GLU A 265 -27.70 -12.18 -9.57
C GLU A 265 -27.34 -11.99 -8.08
N TYR A 266 -27.29 -10.75 -7.60
CA TYR A 266 -26.78 -10.41 -6.26
C TYR A 266 -27.80 -9.59 -5.47
N ASP A 267 -28.04 -10.00 -4.22
CA ASP A 267 -28.66 -9.13 -3.22
C ASP A 267 -27.57 -8.24 -2.62
N TYR A 268 -27.79 -6.92 -2.60
CA TYR A 268 -26.86 -5.98 -2.00
C TYR A 268 -27.54 -4.96 -1.09
N VAL A 269 -26.78 -4.45 -0.13
CA VAL A 269 -27.25 -3.51 0.89
C VAL A 269 -26.19 -2.46 1.16
N LEU A 270 -26.64 -1.24 1.44
CA LEU A 270 -25.78 -0.19 1.98
C LEU A 270 -25.83 -0.26 3.50
N ALA A 271 -24.67 -0.41 4.13
CA ALA A 271 -24.53 -0.50 5.58
C ALA A 271 -23.40 0.40 6.10
N ARG A 272 -23.55 0.87 7.33
CA ARG A 272 -22.49 1.54 8.08
C ARG A 272 -21.87 0.54 9.06
N ALA A 273 -20.57 0.31 8.98
CA ALA A 273 -19.87 -0.41 10.03
C ALA A 273 -19.45 0.55 11.13
N THR A 274 -19.74 0.16 12.37
CA THR A 274 -19.19 0.79 13.58
C THR A 274 -18.39 -0.26 14.34
N LYS A 275 -17.52 0.14 15.29
CA LYS A 275 -16.75 -0.78 16.15
C LYS A 275 -17.63 -1.87 16.79
N LYS A 276 -18.92 -1.58 17.03
CA LYS A 276 -19.85 -2.47 17.76
C LYS A 276 -20.92 -3.16 16.88
N ARG A 277 -21.28 -2.61 15.70
CA ARG A 277 -22.40 -3.11 14.89
C ARG A 277 -22.32 -2.69 13.42
N CYS A 278 -22.93 -3.48 12.52
CA CYS A 278 -23.28 -3.04 11.17
C CYS A 278 -24.74 -2.55 11.15
N GLU A 279 -24.96 -1.31 10.72
CA GLU A 279 -26.27 -0.69 10.63
C GLU A 279 -26.71 -0.58 9.17
N TYR A 280 -27.85 -1.16 8.81
CA TYR A 280 -28.39 -1.08 7.46
C TYR A 280 -28.95 0.32 7.18
N LEU A 281 -28.47 0.95 6.11
CA LEU A 281 -28.89 2.28 5.69
C LEU A 281 -29.93 2.21 4.57
N ALA A 282 -29.68 1.39 3.56
CA ALA A 282 -30.57 1.25 2.40
C ALA A 282 -30.49 -0.13 1.76
N ARG A 283 -31.57 -0.53 1.07
CA ARG A 283 -31.62 -1.74 0.23
C ARG A 283 -32.48 -1.50 -1.02
N PRO A 284 -32.18 -2.18 -2.14
CA PRO A 284 -33.11 -2.29 -3.27
C PRO A 284 -34.45 -2.92 -2.83
N SER A 285 -35.55 -2.54 -3.48
CA SER A 285 -36.88 -3.06 -3.16
C SER A 285 -37.03 -4.56 -3.42
N ASN A 286 -36.25 -5.08 -4.38
CA ASN A 286 -36.18 -6.49 -4.77
C ASN A 286 -35.20 -7.33 -3.93
N ALA A 287 -34.41 -6.73 -3.03
CA ALA A 287 -33.38 -7.48 -2.30
C ALA A 287 -33.98 -8.45 -1.25
N ALA A 288 -33.74 -9.74 -1.44
CA ALA A 288 -34.26 -10.85 -0.63
C ALA A 288 -33.41 -11.14 0.62
N ILE A 289 -33.25 -10.14 1.49
CA ILE A 289 -32.41 -10.26 2.70
C ILE A 289 -33.11 -11.14 3.75
N PRO A 290 -32.49 -12.25 4.21
CA PRO A 290 -33.04 -13.11 5.25
C PRO A 290 -33.34 -12.33 6.55
N PRO A 291 -34.49 -12.56 7.23
CA PRO A 291 -34.82 -11.90 8.50
C PRO A 291 -33.78 -12.11 9.61
N SER A 292 -33.07 -13.24 9.57
CA SER A 292 -32.01 -13.60 10.52
C SER A 292 -30.84 -12.60 10.53
N ILE A 293 -30.61 -11.90 9.42
CA ILE A 293 -29.58 -10.86 9.30
C ILE A 293 -30.02 -9.54 9.96
N LYS A 294 -31.33 -9.29 10.10
CA LYS A 294 -31.88 -8.07 10.72
C LYS A 294 -31.83 -8.07 12.26
N ALA A 295 -31.67 -9.25 12.87
CA ALA A 295 -31.87 -9.44 14.32
C ALA A 295 -30.60 -9.75 15.11
N SER A 296 -29.42 -9.85 14.47
CA SER A 296 -28.22 -10.30 15.16
C SER A 296 -27.61 -9.20 16.04
N ARG A 297 -28.07 -9.13 17.30
CA ARG A 297 -27.39 -8.45 18.41
C ARG A 297 -26.12 -9.18 18.86
N THR A 298 -25.90 -10.40 18.39
CA THR A 298 -24.76 -11.25 18.73
C THR A 298 -23.79 -11.39 17.56
N LYS A 299 -22.50 -11.58 17.86
CA LYS A 299 -21.37 -11.71 16.90
C LYS A 299 -21.43 -12.96 15.98
N THR A 300 -22.59 -13.59 15.82
CA THR A 300 -22.76 -14.86 15.14
C THR A 300 -23.67 -14.71 13.93
N TYR A 301 -23.08 -14.86 12.74
CA TYR A 301 -23.74 -14.67 11.44
C TYR A 301 -24.65 -15.86 11.10
N PRO A 302 -25.87 -15.66 10.54
CA PRO A 302 -26.78 -16.76 10.23
C PRO A 302 -26.43 -17.46 8.91
N SER A 303 -26.58 -18.80 8.91
CA SER A 303 -26.61 -19.65 7.72
C SER A 303 -28.00 -19.60 7.06
N ARG A 304 -28.15 -19.51 5.74
CA ARG A 304 -27.84 -20.61 4.80
C ARG A 304 -28.18 -20.34 3.33
N ASP A 305 -28.93 -19.30 2.90
CA ASP A 305 -29.51 -19.33 1.53
C ASP A 305 -29.43 -18.07 0.61
N ALA A 306 -28.55 -17.09 0.82
CA ALA A 306 -28.34 -16.01 -0.17
C ALA A 306 -26.89 -15.48 -0.17
N LEU A 307 -26.36 -15.08 -1.34
CA LEU A 307 -25.09 -14.36 -1.43
C LEU A 307 -25.38 -12.86 -1.24
N LEU A 308 -25.06 -12.32 -0.06
CA LEU A 308 -25.36 -10.91 0.26
C LEU A 308 -24.08 -10.08 0.25
N LEU A 309 -24.04 -9.08 -0.62
CA LEU A 309 -22.94 -8.12 -0.69
C LEU A 309 -23.27 -6.90 0.18
N ALA A 310 -22.53 -6.72 1.27
CA ALA A 310 -22.66 -5.55 2.12
C ALA A 310 -21.69 -4.47 1.65
N LEU A 311 -22.22 -3.37 1.13
CA LEU A 311 -21.45 -2.15 0.87
C LEU A 311 -21.28 -1.43 2.20
N VAL A 312 -20.08 -1.50 2.75
CA VAL A 312 -19.78 -1.00 4.09
C VAL A 312 -18.99 0.29 3.99
N GLU A 313 -19.54 1.36 4.54
CA GLU A 313 -18.74 2.52 4.86
C GLU A 313 -17.91 2.24 6.12
N ALA A 314 -16.59 2.39 6.02
CA ALA A 314 -15.74 2.45 7.20
C ALA A 314 -15.71 3.90 7.67
N ALA A 315 -16.18 4.17 8.89
CA ALA A 315 -15.91 5.46 9.52
C ALA A 315 -14.38 5.67 9.52
N SER A 316 -13.95 6.76 8.89
CA SER A 316 -12.57 7.23 8.93
C SER A 316 -12.09 7.28 10.38
N GLY A 317 -10.96 6.61 10.65
CA GLY A 317 -10.37 6.56 11.99
C GLY A 317 -10.99 5.50 12.89
N ILE A 318 -10.32 4.36 12.99
CA ILE A 318 -10.16 3.72 14.30
C ILE A 318 -9.20 4.64 15.07
N ASP A 319 -9.65 5.85 15.38
CA ASP A 319 -9.01 6.62 16.42
C ASP A 319 -9.50 5.97 17.72
N ASP A 320 -8.52 5.46 18.46
CA ASP A 320 -8.65 5.32 19.90
C ASP A 320 -8.67 6.76 20.40
N ASP A 321 -9.87 7.31 20.59
CA ASP A 321 -10.09 8.59 21.26
C ASP A 321 -9.33 8.51 22.59
N PRO A 322 -8.18 9.19 22.75
CA PRO A 322 -7.46 9.21 24.00
C PRO A 322 -8.11 10.16 25.02
N ASP A 323 -9.12 10.91 24.59
CA ASP A 323 -9.68 12.04 25.34
C ASP A 323 -10.89 11.64 26.22
N ASP A 324 -11.31 10.37 26.23
CA ASP A 324 -12.34 9.87 27.15
C ASP A 324 -11.78 9.53 28.56
N ASP A 325 -10.49 9.78 28.83
CA ASP A 325 -9.83 9.53 30.13
C ASP A 325 -9.37 10.82 30.87
N GLU A 326 -9.74 12.03 30.41
CA GLU A 326 -9.30 13.31 31.03
C GLU A 326 -10.16 13.82 32.22
N ASP A 327 -10.83 12.94 32.96
CA ASP A 327 -11.46 13.33 34.23
C ASP A 327 -10.66 12.84 35.46
N GLU A 328 -10.14 13.83 36.19
CA GLU A 328 -9.60 13.84 37.56
C GLU A 328 -8.08 13.70 37.78
N ASP A 329 -7.47 14.88 37.92
CA ASP A 329 -6.32 15.23 38.75
C ASP A 329 -5.96 14.22 39.86
N GLY A 330 -4.98 13.36 39.55
CA GLY A 330 -4.37 12.48 40.53
C GLY A 330 -3.08 11.87 40.02
N PHE A 331 -1.94 12.46 40.36
CA PHE A 331 -0.63 11.83 40.28
C PHE A 331 -0.65 10.48 41.04
N MET A 332 -0.95 9.38 40.34
CA MET A 332 -0.86 8.02 40.87
C MET A 332 -0.42 7.06 39.76
N TYR A 333 0.54 6.21 40.13
CA TYR A 333 1.20 5.21 39.29
C TYR A 333 0.23 4.44 38.38
N GLY A 334 0.63 4.32 37.11
CA GLY A 334 -0.13 3.66 36.07
C GLY A 334 -0.57 2.24 36.42
N PHE A 335 -1.87 2.02 36.33
CA PHE A 335 -2.43 0.68 36.15
C PHE A 335 -2.47 0.38 34.64
N ARG A 336 -1.77 -0.72 34.28
CA ARG A 336 -1.48 -1.17 32.92
C ARG A 336 -2.75 -1.70 32.20
N ASN A 337 -2.96 -1.25 30.95
CA ASN A 337 -3.89 -1.85 29.98
C ASN A 337 -3.24 -3.07 29.28
N ASP A 338 -2.89 -4.11 30.04
CA ASP A 338 -2.27 -5.33 29.50
C ASP A 338 -3.28 -6.27 28.79
N ASP A 339 -4.59 -6.11 29.04
CA ASP A 339 -5.65 -7.00 28.54
C ASP A 339 -6.02 -6.77 27.05
N VAL A 340 -5.60 -5.63 26.47
CA VAL A 340 -5.88 -5.28 25.06
C VAL A 340 -4.86 -5.88 24.09
N LEU A 341 -3.62 -6.12 24.53
CA LEU A 341 -2.55 -6.63 23.66
C LEU A 341 -2.63 -8.15 23.41
N SER A 342 -3.02 -8.93 24.43
CA SER A 342 -3.27 -10.37 24.30
C SER A 342 -4.49 -10.60 23.39
N THR A 343 -5.61 -9.94 23.67
CA THR A 343 -6.88 -10.10 22.93
C THR A 343 -6.84 -9.62 21.46
N THR A 344 -5.96 -8.68 21.11
CA THR A 344 -5.83 -8.16 19.72
C THR A 344 -4.91 -9.03 18.85
N ARG A 345 -3.92 -9.72 19.43
CA ARG A 345 -3.08 -10.68 18.68
C ARG A 345 -3.70 -12.07 18.57
N LEU A 346 -4.55 -12.44 19.53
CA LEU A 346 -5.30 -13.71 19.60
C LEU A 346 -6.37 -13.89 18.53
N LYS A 347 -6.97 -12.80 18.04
CA LYS A 347 -8.00 -12.86 16.98
C LYS A 347 -7.44 -13.28 15.61
N LYS A 348 -6.11 -13.26 15.42
CA LYS A 348 -5.44 -13.48 14.12
C LYS A 348 -5.66 -14.85 13.47
N THR A 349 -5.97 -15.91 14.21
CA THR A 349 -6.22 -17.25 13.64
C THR A 349 -7.68 -17.50 13.24
N HIS A 350 -8.59 -16.60 13.61
CA HIS A 350 -10.01 -16.65 13.24
C HIS A 350 -10.51 -15.34 12.62
N GLU A 351 -9.59 -14.46 12.22
CA GLU A 351 -9.95 -13.28 11.46
C GLU A 351 -10.57 -13.72 10.13
N PRO A 352 -11.70 -13.09 9.73
CA PRO A 352 -12.27 -13.37 8.42
C PRO A 352 -11.20 -13.16 7.36
N GLU A 353 -11.16 -14.07 6.38
CA GLU A 353 -10.26 -13.96 5.24
C GLU A 353 -10.38 -12.55 4.65
N LEU A 354 -9.23 -11.93 4.37
CA LEU A 354 -9.22 -10.56 3.86
C LEU A 354 -10.03 -10.48 2.56
N PRO A 355 -10.79 -9.39 2.34
CA PRO A 355 -11.45 -9.17 1.06
C PRO A 355 -10.50 -9.33 -0.13
N ALA A 356 -9.23 -8.93 0.03
CA ALA A 356 -8.22 -9.12 -1.01
C ALA A 356 -7.83 -10.58 -1.25
N ALA A 357 -7.66 -11.38 -0.20
CA ALA A 357 -7.34 -12.81 -0.33
C ALA A 357 -8.53 -13.60 -0.89
N THR A 358 -9.74 -13.31 -0.41
CA THR A 358 -10.98 -13.90 -0.94
C THR A 358 -11.19 -13.50 -2.40
N MET A 359 -10.93 -12.24 -2.78
CA MET A 359 -11.01 -11.81 -4.18
C MET A 359 -9.98 -12.54 -5.05
N LEU A 360 -8.72 -12.68 -4.63
CA LEU A 360 -7.74 -13.47 -5.37
C LEU A 360 -8.19 -14.92 -5.55
N GLN A 361 -8.79 -15.54 -4.52
CA GLN A 361 -9.35 -16.88 -4.65
C GLN A 361 -10.53 -16.92 -5.65
N LEU A 362 -11.45 -15.96 -5.58
CA LEU A 362 -12.57 -15.85 -6.53
C LEU A 362 -12.08 -15.75 -7.97
N LEU A 363 -11.07 -14.91 -8.20
CA LEU A 363 -10.51 -14.69 -9.53
C LEU A 363 -9.70 -15.89 -10.03
N LEU A 364 -9.04 -16.61 -9.12
CA LEU A 364 -8.44 -17.91 -9.41
C LEU A 364 -9.49 -18.94 -9.83
N ASP A 365 -10.59 -19.04 -9.07
CA ASP A 365 -11.69 -19.96 -9.35
C ASP A 365 -12.42 -19.61 -10.66
N ALA A 366 -12.51 -18.32 -11.00
CA ALA A 366 -13.05 -17.83 -12.26
C ALA A 366 -12.14 -18.10 -13.48
N ASN A 367 -10.90 -18.54 -13.23
CA ASN A 367 -9.90 -18.86 -14.24
C ASN A 367 -9.65 -17.75 -15.28
N SER A 368 -9.65 -16.48 -14.84
CA SER A 368 -9.53 -15.31 -15.73
C SER A 368 -8.28 -14.49 -15.43
N VAL A 369 -7.23 -14.70 -16.24
CA VAL A 369 -5.93 -14.02 -16.09
C VAL A 369 -6.04 -12.50 -16.24
N ASP A 370 -6.90 -12.02 -17.15
CA ASP A 370 -7.07 -10.58 -17.41
C ASP A 370 -7.68 -9.86 -16.20
N VAL A 371 -8.64 -10.50 -15.52
CA VAL A 371 -9.28 -9.93 -14.33
C VAL A 371 -8.34 -9.98 -13.13
N ILE A 372 -7.49 -11.02 -13.03
CA ILE A 372 -6.43 -11.08 -12.02
C ILE A 372 -5.39 -9.98 -12.25
N ASP A 373 -4.94 -9.77 -13.50
CA ASP A 373 -4.01 -8.69 -13.85
C ASP A 373 -4.60 -7.34 -13.41
N GLU A 374 -5.82 -7.02 -13.82
CA GLU A 374 -6.50 -5.78 -13.48
C GLU A 374 -6.65 -5.60 -11.96
N TYR A 375 -7.08 -6.66 -11.26
CA TYR A 375 -7.25 -6.64 -9.81
C TYR A 375 -5.93 -6.39 -9.07
N LEU A 376 -4.86 -7.12 -9.41
CA LEU A 376 -3.54 -6.92 -8.81
C LEU A 376 -3.04 -5.51 -9.11
N ARG A 377 -3.19 -5.06 -10.36
CA ARG A 377 -2.69 -3.78 -10.83
C ARG A 377 -3.41 -2.59 -10.20
N HIS A 378 -4.67 -2.70 -9.78
CA HIS A 378 -5.44 -1.53 -9.28
C HIS A 378 -6.07 -1.68 -7.91
N SER A 379 -6.61 -2.85 -7.60
CA SER A 379 -7.56 -3.01 -6.50
C SER A 379 -7.01 -3.79 -5.33
N CYS A 380 -5.96 -4.58 -5.52
CA CYS A 380 -5.33 -5.30 -4.42
C CYS A 380 -4.66 -4.29 -3.47
N GLN A 381 -5.22 -4.05 -2.30
CA GLN A 381 -4.70 -3.08 -1.33
C GLN A 381 -3.65 -3.74 -0.43
N ASN A 382 -2.68 -2.95 0.03
CA ASN A 382 -1.81 -3.39 1.10
C ASN A 382 -2.62 -3.34 2.40
N HIS A 383 -2.78 -4.48 3.05
CA HIS A 383 -3.50 -4.59 4.32
C HIS A 383 -2.51 -4.75 5.47
N ASP A 384 -2.94 -4.46 6.70
CA ASP A 384 -2.07 -4.54 7.88
C ASP A 384 -1.33 -5.87 8.04
N HIS A 385 -0.10 -5.76 8.55
CA HIS A 385 0.93 -6.79 8.66
C HIS A 385 0.49 -8.21 9.08
N PRO A 386 -0.43 -8.42 10.04
CA PRO A 386 -0.74 -9.79 10.40
C PRO A 386 -1.45 -10.59 9.31
N LYS A 387 -2.00 -9.98 8.26
CA LYS A 387 -2.90 -10.69 7.34
C LYS A 387 -2.27 -11.04 5.98
N MET A 388 -1.00 -10.69 5.76
CA MET A 388 -0.30 -11.01 4.51
C MET A 388 -0.13 -12.51 4.27
N HIS A 389 -0.18 -13.34 5.31
CA HIS A 389 -0.20 -14.79 5.20
C HIS A 389 -1.46 -15.35 4.50
N HIS A 390 -2.53 -14.54 4.34
CA HIS A 390 -3.67 -14.92 3.50
C HIS A 390 -3.45 -14.53 2.03
N ILE A 391 -2.84 -13.37 1.76
CA ILE A 391 -2.64 -12.87 0.40
C ILE A 391 -1.49 -13.60 -0.29
N GLY A 392 -0.36 -13.80 0.41
CA GLY A 392 0.85 -14.41 -0.13
C GLY A 392 0.59 -15.75 -0.83
N PRO A 393 -0.05 -16.74 -0.18
CA PRO A 393 -0.33 -18.03 -0.80
C PRO A 393 -1.26 -17.95 -2.01
N LYS A 394 -2.26 -17.04 -2.00
CA LYS A 394 -3.18 -16.85 -3.14
C LYS A 394 -2.46 -16.20 -4.32
N LEU A 395 -1.63 -15.19 -4.06
CA LEU A 395 -0.81 -14.57 -5.09
C LEU A 395 0.19 -15.59 -5.69
N HIS A 396 0.83 -16.40 -4.84
CA HIS A 396 1.70 -17.48 -5.29
C HIS A 396 0.94 -18.48 -6.18
N ALA A 397 -0.29 -18.85 -5.81
CA ALA A 397 -1.15 -19.69 -6.64
C ALA A 397 -1.48 -19.04 -7.99
N CYS A 398 -1.78 -17.73 -8.04
CA CYS A 398 -1.94 -17.01 -9.30
C CYS A 398 -0.68 -17.09 -10.18
N LEU A 399 0.48 -16.78 -9.60
CA LEU A 399 1.76 -16.77 -10.32
C LEU A 399 2.16 -18.17 -10.81
N THR A 400 1.86 -19.21 -10.03
CA THR A 400 2.11 -20.61 -10.41
C THR A 400 1.15 -21.06 -11.52
N THR A 401 -0.11 -20.62 -11.50
CA THR A 401 -1.15 -21.03 -12.44
C THR A 401 -1.01 -20.35 -13.80
N TYR A 402 -0.80 -19.02 -13.82
CA TYR A 402 -0.78 -18.22 -15.06
C TYR A 402 0.62 -17.84 -15.52
N GLY A 403 1.63 -18.04 -14.67
CA GLY A 403 3.01 -17.68 -14.94
C GLY A 403 3.30 -16.19 -14.76
N TRP A 404 4.57 -15.89 -14.48
CA TRP A 404 5.04 -14.50 -14.33
C TRP A 404 4.93 -13.70 -15.63
N SER A 405 5.03 -14.34 -16.80
CA SER A 405 4.91 -13.66 -18.08
C SER A 405 3.56 -12.97 -18.27
N ALA A 406 2.49 -13.53 -17.70
CA ALA A 406 1.15 -12.95 -17.80
C ALA A 406 0.89 -11.91 -16.71
N LEU A 407 1.29 -12.19 -15.47
CA LEU A 407 0.94 -11.36 -14.30
C LEU A 407 2.07 -10.45 -13.80
N GLY A 408 3.27 -10.55 -14.35
CA GLY A 408 4.47 -9.89 -13.84
C GLY A 408 4.37 -8.37 -13.81
N SER A 409 3.79 -7.76 -14.85
CA SER A 409 3.55 -6.31 -14.88
C SER A 409 2.53 -5.87 -13.84
N ALA A 410 1.46 -6.64 -13.64
CA ALA A 410 0.47 -6.36 -12.60
C ALA A 410 1.05 -6.49 -11.19
N VAL A 411 1.88 -7.51 -10.92
CA VAL A 411 2.58 -7.66 -9.64
C VAL A 411 3.53 -6.49 -9.39
N GLN A 412 4.28 -6.05 -10.40
CA GLN A 412 5.16 -4.88 -10.29
C GLN A 412 4.37 -3.61 -9.96
N ALA A 413 3.26 -3.35 -10.66
CA ALA A 413 2.41 -2.21 -10.40
C ALA A 413 1.74 -2.27 -9.02
N MET A 414 1.33 -3.46 -8.57
CA MET A 414 0.81 -3.70 -7.22
C MET A 414 1.85 -3.33 -6.17
N LEU A 415 3.06 -3.86 -6.30
CA LEU A 415 4.18 -3.63 -5.40
C LEU A 415 4.58 -2.15 -5.34
N GLN A 416 4.65 -1.48 -6.50
CA GLN A 416 4.91 -0.03 -6.59
C GLN A 416 3.85 0.79 -5.87
N ARG A 417 2.57 0.51 -6.13
CA ARG A 417 1.47 1.18 -5.45
C ARG A 417 1.55 0.96 -3.95
N TRP A 418 1.72 -0.29 -3.50
CA TRP A 418 1.81 -0.62 -2.09
C TRP A 418 2.91 0.19 -1.41
N VAL A 419 4.12 0.23 -1.98
CA VAL A 419 5.20 1.02 -1.41
C VAL A 419 4.90 2.53 -1.40
N ALA A 420 4.31 3.06 -2.47
CA ALA A 420 4.02 4.49 -2.57
C ALA A 420 2.90 4.95 -1.61
N THR A 421 1.93 4.08 -1.31
CA THR A 421 0.74 4.43 -0.51
C THR A 421 0.78 3.89 0.92
N SER A 422 1.71 2.99 1.26
CA SER A 422 1.76 2.40 2.60
C SER A 422 2.27 3.40 3.64
N PRO A 423 1.67 3.41 4.84
CA PRO A 423 2.27 4.08 5.97
C PRO A 423 3.57 3.35 6.41
N PRO A 424 4.47 4.04 7.14
CA PRO A 424 5.77 3.49 7.53
C PRO A 424 5.71 2.13 8.25
N GLU A 425 4.66 1.88 9.04
CA GLU A 425 4.48 0.67 9.86
C GLU A 425 4.26 -0.61 9.04
N ILE A 426 3.85 -0.50 7.77
CA ILE A 426 3.56 -1.65 6.90
C ILE A 426 4.33 -1.60 5.58
N LEU A 427 5.27 -0.65 5.45
CA LEU A 427 6.08 -0.45 4.25
C LEU A 427 6.95 -1.66 3.89
N HIS A 428 7.26 -2.52 4.86
CA HIS A 428 8.06 -3.74 4.63
C HIS A 428 7.31 -4.87 3.94
N LEU A 429 5.97 -4.88 3.97
CA LEU A 429 5.18 -6.00 3.44
C LEU A 429 5.45 -6.32 1.96
N PRO A 430 5.57 -5.34 1.04
CA PRO A 430 5.92 -5.60 -0.34
C PRO A 430 7.31 -6.25 -0.49
N PHE A 431 8.26 -5.89 0.38
CA PHE A 431 9.61 -6.46 0.40
C PHE A 431 9.60 -7.88 0.96
N VAL A 432 8.86 -8.13 2.04
CA VAL A 432 8.68 -9.47 2.64
C VAL A 432 8.03 -10.43 1.63
N LEU A 433 7.01 -9.97 0.91
CA LEU A 433 6.36 -10.76 -0.14
C LEU A 433 7.34 -11.13 -1.24
N LEU A 434 8.11 -10.17 -1.75
CA LEU A 434 9.08 -10.45 -2.81
C LEU A 434 10.21 -11.37 -2.33
N ALA A 435 10.69 -11.19 -1.10
CA ALA A 435 11.71 -12.06 -0.50
C ALA A 435 11.17 -13.48 -0.24
N SER A 436 9.89 -13.63 0.08
CA SER A 436 9.22 -14.93 0.21
C SER A 436 9.13 -15.65 -1.14
N LEU A 437 8.70 -14.95 -2.19
CA LEU A 437 8.65 -15.50 -3.55
C LEU A 437 10.03 -15.92 -4.06
N ALA A 438 11.08 -15.19 -3.67
CA ALA A 438 12.48 -15.55 -3.96
C ALA A 438 13.01 -16.72 -3.11
N GLY A 439 12.30 -17.11 -2.04
CA GLY A 439 12.71 -18.17 -1.12
C GLY A 439 13.94 -17.83 -0.28
N VAL A 440 14.11 -16.55 0.09
CA VAL A 440 15.30 -16.07 0.83
C VAL A 440 15.03 -15.70 2.28
N LEU A 441 13.79 -15.90 2.75
CA LEU A 441 13.40 -15.68 4.14
C LEU A 441 13.36 -17.00 4.93
N ASP A 442 13.71 -16.93 6.20
CA ASP A 442 13.59 -18.04 7.15
C ASP A 442 12.12 -18.39 7.45
N ASP A 443 11.26 -17.36 7.51
CA ASP A 443 9.82 -17.46 7.75
C ASP A 443 9.05 -16.77 6.60
N PRO A 444 8.89 -17.45 5.45
CA PRO A 444 8.27 -16.85 4.27
C PRO A 444 6.74 -16.86 4.37
N ILE A 445 6.08 -15.79 3.92
CA ILE A 445 4.60 -15.69 3.92
C ILE A 445 3.92 -16.54 2.85
N CYS A 446 4.70 -17.10 1.92
CA CYS A 446 4.26 -18.03 0.88
C CYS A 446 5.43 -18.90 0.43
N ALA A 447 5.15 -20.00 -0.26
CA ALA A 447 6.20 -20.84 -0.82
C ALA A 447 7.06 -20.06 -1.85
N PRO A 448 8.34 -20.44 -2.04
CA PRO A 448 9.13 -19.91 -3.15
C PRO A 448 8.44 -20.18 -4.49
N LEU A 449 8.55 -19.25 -5.43
CA LEU A 449 7.96 -19.40 -6.76
C LEU A 449 8.87 -20.29 -7.63
N ASP A 450 8.35 -21.40 -8.15
CA ASP A 450 9.09 -22.23 -9.09
C ASP A 450 9.01 -21.63 -10.50
N HIS A 451 10.02 -20.86 -10.89
CA HIS A 451 10.09 -20.22 -12.20
C HIS A 451 11.51 -20.28 -12.79
N PRO A 452 11.67 -20.69 -14.07
CA PRO A 452 13.00 -20.88 -14.67
C PRO A 452 13.84 -19.60 -14.79
N ARG A 453 13.17 -18.44 -14.74
CA ARG A 453 13.78 -17.10 -14.75
C ARG A 453 13.45 -16.31 -13.48
N LEU A 454 13.27 -17.02 -12.35
CA LEU A 454 12.93 -16.39 -11.06
C LEU A 454 13.86 -15.22 -10.71
N PRO A 455 15.19 -15.31 -10.90
CA PRO A 455 16.11 -14.21 -10.58
C PRO A 455 15.82 -12.93 -11.34
N GLU A 456 15.58 -13.01 -12.66
CA GLU A 456 15.32 -11.84 -13.49
C GLU A 456 13.97 -11.19 -13.16
N VAL A 457 12.97 -12.00 -12.85
CA VAL A 457 11.64 -11.47 -12.48
C VAL A 457 11.63 -10.84 -11.09
N VAL A 458 12.32 -11.46 -10.12
CA VAL A 458 12.52 -10.89 -8.78
C VAL A 458 13.33 -9.61 -8.87
N GLN A 459 14.38 -9.57 -9.69
CA GLN A 459 15.17 -8.37 -9.92
C GLN A 459 14.31 -7.22 -10.49
N ALA A 460 13.52 -7.49 -11.53
CA ALA A 460 12.65 -6.48 -12.13
C ALA A 460 11.61 -5.94 -11.13
N ALA A 461 11.00 -6.84 -10.33
CA ALA A 461 10.09 -6.44 -9.25
C ALA A 461 10.78 -5.64 -8.15
N TYR A 462 12.01 -5.98 -7.79
CA TYR A 462 12.78 -5.26 -6.79
C TYR A 462 13.17 -3.85 -7.27
N VAL A 463 13.54 -3.70 -8.54
CA VAL A 463 13.81 -2.38 -9.14
C VAL A 463 12.55 -1.51 -9.13
N ALA A 464 11.40 -2.08 -9.50
CA ALA A 464 10.11 -1.39 -9.47
C ALA A 464 9.72 -0.95 -8.04
N LEU A 465 9.83 -1.85 -7.06
CA LEU A 465 9.61 -1.56 -5.64
C LEU A 465 10.47 -0.39 -5.17
N ARG A 466 11.77 -0.47 -5.45
CA ARG A 466 12.74 0.53 -5.02
C ARG A 466 12.47 1.90 -5.67
N SER A 467 12.14 1.95 -6.96
CA SER A 467 11.89 3.23 -7.64
C SER A 467 10.65 3.95 -7.10
N ALA A 468 9.68 3.20 -6.58
CA ALA A 468 8.49 3.77 -5.92
C ALA A 468 8.71 4.07 -4.43
N CYS A 469 9.77 3.52 -3.81
CA CYS A 469 10.08 3.72 -2.41
C CYS A 469 10.72 5.09 -2.17
N ASP A 470 9.95 6.01 -1.62
CA ASP A 470 10.51 7.24 -1.03
C ASP A 470 11.18 6.89 0.30
N ALA A 471 12.42 6.42 0.20
CA ALA A 471 13.26 6.05 1.34
C ALA A 471 13.46 7.21 2.32
N ALA A 472 13.40 8.47 1.85
CA ALA A 472 13.49 9.61 2.75
C ALA A 472 12.20 9.73 3.56
N LYS A 473 11.03 9.73 2.90
CA LYS A 473 9.74 9.77 3.60
C LYS A 473 9.54 8.60 4.57
N ALA A 474 9.97 7.40 4.19
CA ALA A 474 9.92 6.21 5.05
C ALA A 474 10.73 6.38 6.34
N LEU A 475 11.79 7.19 6.31
CA LEU A 475 12.75 7.34 7.39
C LEU A 475 12.68 8.68 8.12
N ASP A 476 12.10 9.73 7.53
CA ASP A 476 12.10 11.10 8.05
C ASP A 476 10.96 11.36 9.06
N ASP A 477 10.01 10.43 9.18
CA ASP A 477 8.92 10.50 10.19
C ASP A 477 9.42 10.30 11.64
N GLN A 478 10.73 10.41 11.87
CA GLN A 478 11.40 10.27 13.17
C GLN A 478 10.88 11.24 14.23
N ARG A 479 10.36 12.39 13.80
CA ARG A 479 9.83 13.40 14.73
C ARG A 479 8.56 12.93 15.44
N ASN A 480 7.83 11.99 14.83
CA ASN A 480 6.59 11.45 15.38
C ASN A 480 6.80 10.16 16.20
N PHE A 481 8.01 9.60 16.24
CA PHE A 481 8.31 8.33 16.93
C PHE A 481 8.54 8.42 18.45
N ARG A 482 8.09 9.50 19.12
CA ARG A 482 8.08 9.52 20.59
C ARG A 482 6.91 8.66 21.10
N GLY A 483 7.21 7.41 21.52
CA GLY A 483 6.26 6.49 22.17
C GLY A 483 6.22 5.09 21.54
N ARG A 484 5.36 4.19 22.08
CA ARG A 484 5.24 2.78 21.63
C ARG A 484 4.90 2.60 20.14
N LYS A 485 4.32 3.61 19.47
CA LYS A 485 4.10 3.57 18.01
C LYS A 485 5.41 3.59 17.23
N GLY A 486 6.47 4.22 17.76
CA GLY A 486 7.78 4.29 17.14
C GLY A 486 8.45 2.94 16.94
N ASP A 487 8.29 1.99 17.88
CA ASP A 487 8.95 0.69 17.80
C ASP A 487 8.51 -0.13 16.58
N ARG A 488 7.22 -0.03 16.20
CA ARG A 488 6.69 -0.77 15.04
C ARG A 488 7.23 -0.25 13.72
N SER A 489 7.35 1.07 13.58
CA SER A 489 7.87 1.70 12.37
C SER A 489 9.38 1.46 12.24
N TRP A 490 10.12 1.40 13.35
CA TRP A 490 11.51 0.95 13.36
C TRP A 490 11.66 -0.52 12.93
N ASP A 491 10.80 -1.41 13.45
CA ASP A 491 10.80 -2.83 13.04
C ASP A 491 10.43 -3.01 11.57
N ALA A 492 9.47 -2.23 11.06
CA ALA A 492 9.12 -2.20 9.64
C ALA A 492 10.31 -1.71 8.80
N ALA A 493 10.97 -0.62 9.19
CA ALA A 493 12.16 -0.13 8.49
C ALA A 493 13.31 -1.17 8.51
N LEU A 494 13.56 -1.79 9.65
CA LEU A 494 14.51 -2.90 9.81
C LEU A 494 14.18 -4.06 8.88
N CYS A 495 12.93 -4.53 8.87
CA CYS A 495 12.51 -5.64 8.02
C CYS A 495 12.62 -5.29 6.53
N THR A 496 12.30 -4.05 6.15
CA THR A 496 12.48 -3.52 4.78
C THR A 496 13.93 -3.61 4.33
N VAL A 497 14.86 -3.17 5.19
CA VAL A 497 16.31 -3.23 4.93
C VAL A 497 16.78 -4.68 4.87
N GLN A 498 16.36 -5.53 5.81
CA GLN A 498 16.75 -6.94 5.85
C GLN A 498 16.32 -7.67 4.57
N CYS A 499 15.04 -7.54 4.18
CA CYS A 499 14.51 -8.15 2.97
C CYS A 499 15.22 -7.64 1.72
N SER A 500 15.52 -6.34 1.65
CA SER A 500 16.30 -5.74 0.57
C SER A 500 17.69 -6.36 0.45
N LEU A 501 18.42 -6.50 1.55
CA LEU A 501 19.75 -7.13 1.56
C LEU A 501 19.71 -8.60 1.10
N LEU A 502 18.69 -9.34 1.52
CA LEU A 502 18.49 -10.74 1.13
C LEU A 502 18.14 -10.88 -0.36
N ILE A 503 17.27 -10.02 -0.89
CA ILE A 503 16.93 -9.98 -2.32
C ILE A 503 18.16 -9.59 -3.15
N GLU A 504 18.94 -8.59 -2.72
CA GLU A 504 20.17 -8.19 -3.41
C GLU A 504 21.22 -9.32 -3.43
N ALA A 505 21.36 -10.08 -2.33
CA ALA A 505 22.23 -11.26 -2.29
C ALA A 505 21.71 -12.37 -3.23
N TYR A 506 20.41 -12.63 -3.22
CA TYR A 506 19.77 -13.61 -4.09
C TYR A 506 19.95 -13.33 -5.58
N VAL A 507 19.70 -12.09 -6.01
CA VAL A 507 19.85 -11.66 -7.41
C VAL A 507 21.31 -11.79 -7.83
N ARG A 508 22.27 -11.39 -6.98
CA ARG A 508 23.71 -11.51 -7.24
C ARG A 508 24.17 -12.96 -7.39
N ASP A 509 23.73 -13.84 -6.51
CA ASP A 509 24.12 -15.24 -6.54
C ASP A 509 23.52 -15.99 -7.74
N SER A 510 22.26 -15.68 -8.03
CA SER A 510 21.52 -16.35 -9.10
C SER A 510 21.92 -15.85 -10.48
N THR A 511 22.32 -14.59 -10.59
CA THR A 511 22.94 -14.09 -11.82
C THR A 511 24.24 -14.84 -12.11
N LEU A 512 25.13 -15.00 -11.13
CA LEU A 512 26.33 -15.80 -11.29
C LEU A 512 26.04 -17.26 -11.75
N SER A 513 24.91 -17.84 -11.32
CA SER A 513 24.52 -19.21 -11.64
C SER A 513 23.75 -19.38 -12.97
N LEU A 514 23.09 -18.36 -13.52
CA LEU A 514 22.50 -18.40 -14.87
C LEU A 514 23.51 -17.99 -15.94
N TRP A 515 24.51 -17.20 -15.56
CA TRP A 515 25.42 -16.55 -16.49
C TRP A 515 26.42 -17.47 -17.14
N TRP A 516 26.71 -18.68 -16.64
CA TRP A 516 27.60 -19.62 -17.35
C TRP A 516 27.15 -19.90 -18.79
N LYS A 517 25.86 -19.76 -19.10
CA LYS A 517 25.35 -19.87 -20.48
C LYS A 517 25.69 -18.64 -21.35
N CYS A 518 25.70 -17.43 -20.79
CA CYS A 518 26.05 -16.18 -21.48
C CYS A 518 27.56 -15.82 -21.40
N ASN A 519 28.29 -16.37 -20.43
CA ASN A 519 29.70 -16.09 -20.12
C ASN A 519 30.65 -16.55 -21.23
N THR A 520 30.15 -17.34 -22.19
CA THR A 520 30.91 -17.68 -23.41
C THR A 520 30.97 -16.54 -24.42
N ARG A 521 30.17 -15.47 -24.28
CA ARG A 521 30.05 -14.42 -25.31
C ARG A 521 30.30 -12.98 -24.84
N LEU A 522 30.27 -12.69 -23.54
CA LEU A 522 30.47 -11.32 -23.02
C LEU A 522 31.66 -11.25 -22.04
N PRO A 523 32.58 -10.27 -22.19
CA PRO A 523 33.64 -10.02 -21.21
C PRO A 523 33.10 -9.73 -19.79
N PRO A 524 33.75 -10.24 -18.72
CA PRO A 524 33.32 -10.03 -17.32
C PRO A 524 33.12 -8.57 -16.93
N ILE A 525 33.89 -7.65 -17.52
CA ILE A 525 33.77 -6.22 -17.23
C ILE A 525 32.44 -5.64 -17.73
N LEU A 526 31.97 -6.03 -18.92
CA LEU A 526 30.67 -5.58 -19.45
C LEU A 526 29.52 -6.16 -18.63
N LEU A 527 29.65 -7.40 -18.18
CA LEU A 527 28.68 -8.01 -17.27
C LEU A 527 28.60 -7.26 -15.94
N SER A 528 29.75 -6.86 -15.37
CA SER A 528 29.78 -6.04 -14.15
C SER A 528 29.15 -4.66 -14.35
N MET A 529 29.30 -4.06 -15.54
CA MET A 529 28.69 -2.78 -15.88
C MET A 529 27.17 -2.89 -16.07
N VAL A 530 26.69 -3.92 -16.77
CA VAL A 530 25.25 -4.19 -16.92
C VAL A 530 24.62 -4.45 -15.55
N TYR A 531 25.31 -5.19 -14.68
CA TYR A 531 24.85 -5.43 -13.32
C TYR A 531 24.82 -4.14 -12.49
N ALA A 532 25.88 -3.33 -12.53
CA ALA A 532 25.92 -2.04 -11.84
C ALA A 532 24.84 -1.07 -12.35
N TYR A 533 24.47 -1.18 -13.63
CA TYR A 533 23.38 -0.41 -14.25
C TYR A 533 21.99 -0.93 -13.85
N TRP A 534 21.80 -2.25 -13.76
CA TRP A 534 20.49 -2.87 -13.48
C TRP A 534 20.19 -3.11 -11.99
N ALA A 535 21.21 -3.21 -11.16
CA ALA A 535 21.11 -3.31 -9.71
C ALA A 535 22.07 -2.28 -9.07
N PRO A 536 21.91 -0.97 -9.34
CA PRO A 536 22.80 0.04 -8.77
C PRO A 536 22.77 -0.06 -7.25
N ASN A 537 23.91 0.06 -6.56
CA ASN A 537 23.97 0.08 -5.09
C ASN A 537 23.06 1.20 -4.56
N GLY A 538 21.78 1.00 -4.17
CA GLY A 538 21.03 2.23 -3.87
C GLY A 538 19.57 2.22 -3.44
N LEU A 539 19.00 1.14 -2.89
CA LEU A 539 18.05 1.44 -1.82
C LEU A 539 18.88 1.79 -0.58
N MET A 540 19.82 0.91 -0.25
CA MET A 540 20.74 1.10 0.86
C MET A 540 21.63 2.33 0.71
N ALA A 541 22.28 2.52 -0.45
CA ALA A 541 23.14 3.70 -0.63
C ALA A 541 22.32 5.01 -0.53
N ALA A 542 21.11 5.05 -1.11
CA ALA A 542 20.22 6.20 -1.01
C ALA A 542 19.76 6.46 0.44
N MET A 543 19.46 5.40 1.21
CA MET A 543 19.15 5.51 2.64
C MET A 543 20.36 6.01 3.45
N THR A 544 21.57 5.54 3.14
CA THR A 544 22.78 5.92 3.88
C THR A 544 23.36 7.29 3.52
N GLU A 545 23.19 7.74 2.28
CA GLU A 545 23.80 9.00 1.79
C GLU A 545 23.09 10.24 2.34
N LYS A 546 21.76 10.18 2.49
CA LYS A 546 20.94 11.31 2.98
C LYS A 546 20.69 11.29 4.49
N HIS A 547 20.72 10.12 5.13
CA HIS A 547 20.34 9.98 6.54
C HIS A 547 21.52 9.49 7.40
N ALA A 548 22.50 10.38 7.58
CA ALA A 548 23.58 10.21 8.56
C ALA A 548 23.11 10.43 10.02
N VAL A 549 21.85 10.10 10.34
CA VAL A 549 21.34 10.18 11.70
C VAL A 549 21.78 8.92 12.44
N SER A 550 22.54 9.07 13.54
CA SER A 550 23.08 7.95 14.31
C SER A 550 22.01 6.94 14.72
N LEU A 551 20.79 7.40 15.02
CA LEU A 551 19.68 6.55 15.41
C LEU A 551 19.25 5.57 14.32
N TYR A 552 19.13 5.99 13.05
CA TYR A 552 18.78 5.06 11.97
C TYR A 552 19.84 3.97 11.82
N HIS A 553 21.10 4.35 11.93
CA HIS A 553 22.18 3.39 11.81
C HIS A 553 22.09 2.30 12.88
N GLU A 554 21.78 2.69 14.12
CA GLU A 554 21.75 1.81 15.29
C GLU A 554 20.45 1.02 15.45
N HIS A 555 19.32 1.58 15.04
CA HIS A 555 18.00 0.95 15.23
C HIS A 555 17.56 0.11 14.03
N VAL A 556 18.07 0.41 12.84
CA VAL A 556 17.58 -0.20 11.59
C VAL A 556 18.71 -0.85 10.81
N LEU A 557 19.73 -0.08 10.43
CA LEU A 557 20.73 -0.54 9.47
C LEU A 557 21.61 -1.67 10.02
N LEU A 558 22.29 -1.45 11.15
CA LEU A 558 23.16 -2.48 11.74
C LEU A 558 22.36 -3.73 12.12
N PRO A 559 21.17 -3.62 12.75
CA PRO A 559 20.37 -4.78 13.02
C PRO A 559 19.96 -5.59 11.80
N ALA A 560 19.47 -4.90 10.76
CA ALA A 560 19.02 -5.56 9.54
C ALA A 560 20.18 -6.25 8.81
N ILE A 561 21.38 -5.68 8.83
CA ILE A 561 22.59 -6.35 8.32
C ILE A 561 22.87 -7.62 9.12
N GLY A 562 22.87 -7.56 10.45
CA GLY A 562 23.14 -8.73 11.29
C GLY A 562 22.15 -9.87 11.04
N LEU A 563 20.86 -9.53 10.91
CA LEU A 563 19.80 -10.48 10.58
C LEU A 563 19.92 -11.02 9.14
N ALA A 564 20.25 -10.18 8.16
CA ALA A 564 20.42 -10.62 6.79
C ALA A 564 21.64 -11.54 6.61
N VAL A 565 22.77 -11.23 7.27
CA VAL A 565 24.01 -12.03 7.18
C VAL A 565 23.85 -13.41 7.81
N ILE A 566 23.09 -13.52 8.91
CA ILE A 566 22.87 -14.82 9.54
C ILE A 566 21.92 -15.70 8.71
N THR A 567 20.92 -15.10 8.05
CA THR A 567 20.02 -15.80 7.12
C THR A 567 20.76 -16.16 5.83
N ASN A 568 21.61 -15.27 5.31
CA ASN A 568 22.44 -15.53 4.14
C ASN A 568 23.84 -14.93 4.29
N SER A 569 24.83 -15.80 4.53
CA SER A 569 26.24 -15.44 4.70
C SER A 569 26.89 -14.73 3.50
N ARG A 570 26.24 -14.73 2.32
CA ARG A 570 26.70 -14.05 1.11
C ARG A 570 26.24 -12.59 1.01
N VAL A 571 25.43 -12.11 1.95
CA VAL A 571 25.08 -10.69 2.07
C VAL A 571 26.37 -9.87 2.27
N SER A 572 26.66 -9.00 1.30
CA SER A 572 27.85 -8.17 1.32
C SER A 572 27.69 -6.99 2.28
N ILE A 573 28.48 -6.99 3.35
CA ILE A 573 28.44 -5.96 4.39
C ILE A 573 29.30 -4.74 4.03
N ALA A 574 30.30 -4.91 3.17
CA ALA A 574 31.33 -3.90 2.87
C ALA A 574 30.79 -2.52 2.43
N PRO A 575 29.74 -2.40 1.60
CA PRO A 575 29.26 -1.09 1.15
C PRO A 575 28.58 -0.25 2.24
N TYR A 576 28.14 -0.89 3.33
CA TYR A 576 27.17 -0.30 4.25
C TYR A 576 27.73 0.02 5.63
N VAL A 577 29.02 -0.28 5.86
CA VAL A 577 29.64 -0.09 7.15
C VAL A 577 30.57 1.11 7.10
N PRO A 578 30.30 2.16 7.91
CA PRO A 578 31.21 3.29 8.01
C PRO A 578 32.59 2.81 8.43
N ALA A 579 33.64 3.39 7.83
CA ALA A 579 35.03 3.07 8.18
C ALA A 579 35.38 3.33 9.66
N LYS A 580 34.52 4.04 10.41
CA LYS A 580 34.63 4.31 11.84
C LYS A 580 33.29 4.12 12.56
N THR A 581 32.91 2.89 12.87
CA THR A 581 31.92 2.65 13.92
C THR A 581 32.57 2.98 15.28
N ARG A 582 32.12 4.06 15.95
CA ARG A 582 32.57 4.40 17.32
C ARG A 582 32.29 3.22 18.26
N ARG A 583 33.16 3.04 19.27
CA ARG A 583 33.05 1.98 20.30
C ARG A 583 31.63 1.92 20.90
N ILE A 584 31.00 0.75 20.74
CA ILE A 584 30.14 -0.12 21.57
C ILE A 584 29.38 0.42 22.82
N ASP A 585 29.45 1.69 23.22
CA ASP A 585 28.81 2.13 24.47
C ASP A 585 27.24 2.18 24.41
N TRP A 586 26.63 1.86 23.25
CA TRP A 586 25.19 2.06 22.93
C TRP A 586 24.45 0.78 22.51
N ILE A 587 25.05 -0.40 22.73
CA ILE A 587 24.45 -1.69 22.33
C ILE A 587 23.13 -1.96 23.07
N LEU A 588 22.90 -1.35 24.24
CA LEU A 588 21.75 -1.57 25.10
C LEU A 588 20.93 -0.28 25.30
N SER A 589 20.36 0.24 24.22
CA SER A 589 19.32 1.25 24.38
C SER A 589 17.99 0.55 24.63
N ARG A 590 17.35 0.81 25.79
CA ARG A 590 15.96 0.40 26.08
C ARG A 590 14.95 0.91 25.03
N SER A 591 15.33 1.87 24.19
CA SER A 591 14.51 2.37 23.08
C SER A 591 14.57 1.51 21.81
N LYS A 592 15.34 0.42 21.79
CA LYS A 592 15.42 -0.48 20.62
C LYS A 592 14.38 -1.59 20.75
N SER A 593 13.70 -1.90 19.65
CA SER A 593 12.89 -3.11 19.55
C SER A 593 13.75 -4.35 19.78
N MET A 594 13.11 -5.46 20.14
CA MET A 594 13.79 -6.74 20.34
C MET A 594 14.48 -7.24 19.06
N THR A 595 13.83 -7.07 17.91
CA THR A 595 14.40 -7.41 16.60
C THR A 595 15.65 -6.58 16.32
N ALA A 596 15.62 -5.28 16.64
CA ALA A 596 16.77 -4.39 16.49
C ALA A 596 17.95 -4.81 17.38
N ASN A 597 17.67 -5.17 18.63
CA ASN A 597 18.69 -5.62 19.57
C ASN A 597 19.34 -6.94 19.15
N LEU A 598 18.52 -7.93 18.78
CA LEU A 598 18.99 -9.20 18.24
C LEU A 598 19.87 -8.99 17.00
N GLY A 599 19.38 -8.19 16.05
CA GLY A 599 20.14 -7.89 14.84
C GLY A 599 21.48 -7.19 15.13
N ASN A 600 21.51 -6.23 16.06
CA ASN A 600 22.77 -5.56 16.45
C ASN A 600 23.78 -6.57 17.00
N LEU A 601 23.33 -7.46 17.88
CA LEU A 601 24.16 -8.48 18.47
C LEU A 601 24.70 -9.46 17.42
N LEU A 602 23.85 -9.89 16.48
CA LEU A 602 24.25 -10.71 15.33
C LEU A 602 25.24 -9.99 14.41
N TYR A 603 25.03 -8.69 14.16
CA TYR A 603 25.94 -7.87 13.37
C TYR A 603 27.33 -7.82 14.01
N HIS A 604 27.41 -7.52 15.31
CA HIS A 604 28.69 -7.50 16.02
C HIS A 604 29.34 -8.88 16.05
N ALA A 605 28.56 -9.94 16.28
CA ALA A 605 29.06 -11.30 16.21
C ALA A 605 29.66 -11.64 14.84
N SER A 606 29.05 -11.20 13.75
CA SER A 606 29.54 -11.42 12.38
C SER A 606 30.84 -10.67 12.06
N ARG A 607 31.15 -9.61 12.81
CA ARG A 607 32.33 -8.74 12.62
C ARG A 607 33.55 -9.17 13.43
N CYS A 608 33.35 -9.97 14.47
CA CYS A 608 34.43 -10.48 15.30
C CYS A 608 35.17 -11.60 14.56
N ASN A 609 36.43 -11.36 14.19
CA ASN A 609 37.29 -12.38 13.59
C ASN A 609 37.71 -13.46 14.61
N ASP A 610 37.79 -13.12 15.90
CA ASP A 610 38.01 -14.09 16.98
C ASP A 610 36.66 -14.43 17.63
N PRO A 611 36.25 -15.72 17.66
CA PRO A 611 35.09 -16.16 18.41
C PRO A 611 35.10 -15.68 19.86
N ARG A 612 36.28 -15.48 20.47
CA ARG A 612 36.43 -14.98 21.84
C ARG A 612 35.88 -13.55 22.00
N ASP A 613 35.98 -12.72 20.98
CA ASP A 613 35.46 -11.34 21.00
C ASP A 613 33.94 -11.33 20.92
N VAL A 614 33.36 -12.25 20.15
CA VAL A 614 31.90 -12.49 20.12
C VAL A 614 31.43 -12.75 21.55
N TYR A 615 32.09 -13.65 22.27
CA TYR A 615 31.76 -13.96 23.65
C TYR A 615 32.07 -12.83 24.64
N GLY A 616 33.00 -11.93 24.33
CA GLY A 616 33.19 -10.69 25.09
C GLY A 616 31.97 -9.77 24.96
N VAL A 617 31.42 -9.63 23.75
CA VAL A 617 30.19 -8.87 23.52
C VAL A 617 29.00 -9.53 24.21
N TYR A 618 28.86 -10.86 24.11
CA TYR A 618 27.84 -11.62 24.84
C TYR A 618 27.99 -11.53 26.35
N GLY A 619 29.20 -11.76 26.86
CA GLY A 619 29.49 -11.72 28.29
C GLY A 619 29.23 -10.33 28.87
N TRP A 620 29.58 -9.27 28.15
CA TRP A 620 29.22 -7.90 28.52
C TRP A 620 27.70 -7.67 28.47
N TYR A 621 27.00 -8.20 27.48
CA TYR A 621 25.54 -8.13 27.40
C TYR A 621 24.88 -8.82 28.59
N LEU A 622 25.25 -10.07 28.84
CA LEU A 622 24.75 -10.87 29.96
C LEU A 622 25.12 -10.22 31.30
N ALA A 623 26.35 -9.72 31.44
CA ALA A 623 26.82 -9.02 32.62
C ALA A 623 26.02 -7.74 32.88
N ALA A 624 25.78 -6.90 31.86
CA ALA A 624 24.98 -5.69 31.99
C ALA A 624 23.55 -6.00 32.48
N PHE A 625 22.96 -7.13 32.05
CA PHE A 625 21.67 -7.61 32.55
C PHE A 625 21.73 -8.24 33.94
N THR A 626 22.83 -8.88 34.31
CA THR A 626 22.94 -9.54 35.63
C THR A 626 23.47 -8.64 36.74
N GLU A 627 24.22 -7.60 36.41
CA GLU A 627 24.89 -6.68 37.34
C GLU A 627 24.16 -5.34 37.48
N GLY A 628 23.38 -4.93 36.48
CA GLY A 628 22.48 -3.77 36.57
C GLY A 628 21.28 -4.11 37.45
N GLY A 629 21.31 -3.67 38.71
CA GLY A 629 20.22 -3.86 39.69
C GLY A 629 18.85 -3.41 39.16
N ASP A 630 17.82 -4.18 39.52
CA ASP A 630 16.40 -4.08 39.12
C ASP A 630 16.12 -4.18 37.62
N VAL A 631 16.42 -5.36 37.04
CA VAL A 631 15.60 -5.92 35.95
C VAL A 631 14.29 -6.44 36.57
N ASP A 632 13.52 -5.55 37.18
CA ASP A 632 12.21 -5.92 37.76
C ASP A 632 11.09 -5.80 36.75
N ASP A 633 11.34 -5.21 35.58
CA ASP A 633 10.34 -5.21 34.52
C ASP A 633 10.29 -6.58 33.84
N GLU A 634 9.11 -7.19 33.88
CA GLU A 634 8.80 -8.46 33.24
C GLU A 634 9.14 -8.44 31.73
N ASP A 635 9.04 -7.27 31.10
CA ASP A 635 9.34 -7.06 29.68
C ASP A 635 10.84 -7.21 29.36
N ASP A 636 11.73 -6.66 30.20
CA ASP A 636 13.19 -6.77 30.02
C ASP A 636 13.64 -8.25 30.12
N ARG A 637 12.98 -9.04 30.99
CA ARG A 637 13.29 -10.46 31.21
C ARG A 637 12.93 -11.34 30.03
N CYS A 638 11.73 -11.20 29.49
CA CYS A 638 11.32 -11.98 28.33
C CYS A 638 12.02 -11.52 27.05
N TRP A 639 12.37 -10.23 26.95
CA TRP A 639 13.25 -9.73 25.90
C TRP A 639 14.60 -10.46 25.92
N LEU A 640 15.16 -10.69 27.12
CA LEU A 640 16.42 -11.41 27.28
C LEU A 640 16.26 -12.87 26.87
N LEU A 641 15.17 -13.52 27.31
CA LEU A 641 14.87 -14.91 26.94
C LEU A 641 14.78 -15.08 25.43
N SER A 642 14.02 -14.22 24.75
CA SER A 642 13.84 -14.26 23.29
C SER A 642 15.16 -14.08 22.55
N THR A 643 15.96 -13.12 22.98
CA THR A 643 17.26 -12.82 22.39
C THR A 643 18.21 -14.01 22.54
N VAL A 644 18.30 -14.59 23.74
CA VAL A 644 19.14 -15.77 24.00
C VAL A 644 18.67 -16.98 23.19
N CYS A 645 17.37 -17.25 23.13
CA CYS A 645 16.82 -18.35 22.33
C CYS A 645 17.11 -18.17 20.83
N SER A 646 16.89 -16.97 20.30
CA SER A 646 17.12 -16.65 18.89
C SER A 646 18.58 -16.81 18.50
N ILE A 647 19.49 -16.43 19.40
CA ILE A 647 20.93 -16.57 19.20
C ILE A 647 21.36 -18.03 19.29
N ALA A 648 20.88 -18.76 20.30
CA ALA A 648 21.20 -20.16 20.49
C ALA A 648 20.80 -21.01 19.27
N LYS A 649 19.73 -20.64 18.57
CA LYS A 649 19.31 -21.27 17.31
C LYS A 649 20.27 -21.01 16.14
N ARG A 650 20.99 -19.89 16.15
CA ARG A 650 21.71 -19.36 14.98
C ARG A 650 23.23 -19.38 15.11
N ILE A 651 23.78 -19.33 16.33
CA ILE A 651 25.22 -19.26 16.59
C ILE A 651 25.65 -20.43 17.49
N PRO A 652 26.64 -21.25 17.09
CA PRO A 652 27.16 -22.30 17.95
C PRO A 652 27.87 -21.71 19.18
N ILE A 653 27.41 -22.09 20.37
CA ILE A 653 27.94 -21.59 21.65
C ILE A 653 29.09 -22.47 22.14
N LEU A 654 30.24 -21.87 22.45
CA LEU A 654 31.40 -22.56 23.02
C LEU A 654 31.09 -23.10 24.42
N SER A 655 31.58 -24.31 24.71
CA SER A 655 31.30 -25.04 25.95
C SER A 655 31.65 -24.29 27.24
N ARG A 656 32.65 -23.39 27.20
CA ARG A 656 33.08 -22.61 28.38
C ARG A 656 32.09 -21.51 28.78
N ASN A 657 31.30 -21.00 27.83
CA ASN A 657 30.27 -19.99 28.08
C ASN A 657 28.91 -20.65 28.32
N LEU A 658 28.84 -21.98 28.23
CA LEU A 658 27.61 -22.73 28.43
C LEU A 658 27.04 -22.47 29.82
N THR A 659 27.88 -22.35 30.85
CA THR A 659 27.43 -22.10 32.23
C THR A 659 26.82 -20.72 32.39
N GLU A 660 27.38 -19.68 31.75
CA GLU A 660 26.83 -18.32 31.78
C GLU A 660 25.51 -18.25 31.01
N VAL A 661 25.46 -18.80 29.79
CA VAL A 661 24.22 -18.90 29.02
C VAL A 661 23.18 -19.74 29.77
N ALA A 662 23.58 -20.84 30.40
CA ALA A 662 22.69 -21.66 31.21
C ALA A 662 22.13 -20.88 32.40
N THR A 663 22.95 -20.05 33.04
CA THR A 663 22.53 -19.21 34.16
C THR A 663 21.57 -18.13 33.70
N CYS A 664 21.80 -17.53 32.54
CA CYS A 664 20.89 -16.54 31.95
C CYS A 664 19.57 -17.18 31.49
N VAL A 665 19.64 -18.36 30.85
CA VAL A 665 18.45 -19.15 30.51
C VAL A 665 17.71 -19.56 31.78
N ALA A 666 18.39 -20.01 32.84
CA ALA A 666 17.76 -20.37 34.11
C ALA A 666 17.07 -19.16 34.76
N LYS A 667 17.75 -18.00 34.85
CA LYS A 667 17.15 -16.75 35.33
C LYS A 667 15.96 -16.31 34.46
N ALA A 668 16.05 -16.47 33.15
CA ALA A 668 14.97 -16.16 32.23
C ALA A 668 13.82 -17.20 32.27
N VAL A 669 14.12 -18.45 32.62
CA VAL A 669 13.15 -19.54 32.87
C VAL A 669 12.48 -19.37 34.23
N ASP A 670 13.16 -18.80 35.22
CA ASP A 670 12.52 -18.33 36.46
C ASP A 670 11.49 -17.23 36.15
N CYS A 671 11.59 -16.56 34.99
CA CYS A 671 10.57 -15.65 34.46
C CYS A 671 9.45 -16.38 33.69
N LEU A 672 9.49 -17.70 33.54
CA LEU A 672 8.33 -18.46 33.05
C LEU A 672 7.31 -18.71 34.17
N THR A 673 7.59 -18.29 35.41
CA THR A 673 6.59 -18.20 36.49
C THR A 673 5.79 -16.89 36.46
N LEU A 674 5.96 -16.07 35.42
CA LEU A 674 5.19 -14.85 35.19
C LEU A 674 3.71 -15.17 34.96
N ARG A 675 2.85 -14.15 35.09
CA ARG A 675 1.40 -14.32 35.00
C ARG A 675 0.99 -14.88 33.63
N PRO A 676 -0.10 -15.66 33.54
CA PRO A 676 -0.75 -15.98 32.27
C PRO A 676 -0.95 -14.70 31.42
N GLY A 677 -0.73 -14.80 30.11
CA GLY A 677 -0.76 -13.66 29.18
C GLY A 677 0.57 -12.94 28.96
N THR A 678 1.48 -12.92 29.96
CA THR A 678 2.80 -12.24 29.83
C THR A 678 3.71 -12.90 28.79
N LEU A 679 3.50 -14.16 28.42
CA LEU A 679 4.33 -14.84 27.41
C LEU A 679 3.72 -14.81 26.00
N ASP A 680 2.54 -14.22 25.84
CA ASP A 680 1.80 -14.25 24.56
C ASP A 680 2.55 -13.51 23.44
N TYR A 681 3.43 -12.56 23.77
CA TYR A 681 4.28 -11.90 22.78
C TYR A 681 5.49 -12.72 22.33
N LEU A 682 5.90 -13.73 23.10
CA LEU A 682 6.96 -14.66 22.72
C LEU A 682 6.47 -15.72 21.73
N VAL A 683 5.16 -16.00 21.73
CA VAL A 683 4.57 -17.05 20.90
C VAL A 683 4.93 -16.93 19.42
N PRO A 684 4.78 -15.78 18.74
CA PRO A 684 5.08 -15.69 17.31
C PRO A 684 6.56 -15.81 16.96
N MET A 685 7.47 -15.67 17.94
CA MET A 685 8.92 -15.78 17.71
C MET A 685 9.47 -17.16 18.10
N ALA A 686 8.79 -17.85 19.01
CA ALA A 686 9.20 -19.15 19.51
C ALA A 686 8.46 -20.32 18.84
N CYS A 687 7.33 -20.04 18.18
CA CYS A 687 6.41 -21.07 17.71
C CYS A 687 6.07 -20.89 16.22
N ASP A 688 6.32 -21.94 15.44
CA ASP A 688 5.93 -22.04 14.02
C ASP A 688 4.53 -22.68 13.85
N ASP A 689 3.91 -23.13 14.96
CA ASP A 689 2.66 -23.90 14.99
C ASP A 689 1.43 -23.04 15.37
N ALA A 690 0.24 -23.58 15.07
CA ALA A 690 -1.03 -22.98 15.50
C ALA A 690 -1.11 -22.83 17.02
N VAL A 691 -1.41 -21.61 17.46
CA VAL A 691 -1.40 -21.21 18.87
C VAL A 691 -2.74 -21.53 19.53
N PRO A 692 -2.78 -22.22 20.69
CA PRO A 692 -4.03 -22.51 21.40
C PRO A 692 -4.82 -21.24 21.77
N LEU A 693 -6.14 -21.28 21.65
CA LEU A 693 -7.01 -20.12 21.97
C LEU A 693 -7.14 -19.86 23.47
N ASP A 694 -7.18 -20.92 24.27
CA ASP A 694 -7.30 -20.83 25.72
C ASP A 694 -6.00 -20.23 26.30
N GLU A 695 -6.13 -19.17 27.10
CA GLU A 695 -5.00 -18.41 27.66
C GLU A 695 -4.08 -19.29 28.51
N LYS A 696 -4.66 -20.20 29.30
CA LYS A 696 -3.90 -21.11 30.15
C LYS A 696 -3.15 -22.15 29.31
N LEU A 697 -3.80 -22.74 28.30
CA LEU A 697 -3.13 -23.64 27.35
C LEU A 697 -2.09 -22.92 26.50
N ARG A 698 -2.29 -21.65 26.16
CA ARG A 698 -1.32 -20.84 25.41
C ARG A 698 -0.09 -20.52 26.26
N HIS A 699 -0.28 -20.13 27.50
CA HIS A 699 0.79 -19.92 28.45
C HIS A 699 1.56 -21.23 28.67
N GLU A 700 0.86 -22.34 28.90
CA GLU A 700 1.47 -23.67 29.02
C GLU A 700 2.24 -24.07 27.75
N TYR A 701 1.69 -23.78 26.57
CA TYR A 701 2.33 -24.03 25.27
C TYR A 701 3.60 -23.19 25.09
N SER A 702 3.55 -21.90 25.41
CA SER A 702 4.66 -20.95 25.35
C SER A 702 5.78 -21.37 26.30
N CYS A 703 5.44 -21.70 27.55
CA CYS A 703 6.36 -22.23 28.54
C CYS A 703 7.00 -23.52 28.05
N ARG A 704 6.20 -24.47 27.55
CA ARG A 704 6.70 -25.74 27.01
C ARG A 704 7.67 -25.53 25.86
N ARG A 705 7.39 -24.59 24.95
CA ARG A 705 8.26 -24.32 23.79
C ARG A 705 9.52 -23.57 24.17
N CYS A 706 9.43 -22.55 25.03
CA CYS A 706 10.60 -21.86 25.57
C CYS A 706 11.52 -22.83 26.32
N VAL A 707 10.94 -23.70 27.15
CA VAL A 707 11.67 -24.78 27.83
C VAL A 707 12.22 -25.79 26.82
N ALA A 708 11.47 -26.20 25.81
CA ALA A 708 11.93 -27.14 24.79
C ALA A 708 13.09 -26.57 23.96
N ASP A 709 13.05 -25.28 23.60
CA ASP A 709 14.13 -24.59 22.89
C ASP A 709 15.36 -24.45 23.79
N ALA A 710 15.17 -24.06 25.06
CA ALA A 710 16.23 -24.03 26.07
C ALA A 710 16.87 -25.42 26.29
N LEU A 711 16.06 -26.48 26.38
CA LEU A 711 16.52 -27.86 26.53
C LEU A 711 17.16 -28.39 25.24
N GLY A 712 16.63 -28.03 24.08
CA GLY A 712 17.19 -28.32 22.76
C GLY A 712 18.59 -27.73 22.62
N PHE A 713 18.77 -26.49 23.10
CA PHE A 713 20.07 -25.85 23.22
C PHE A 713 21.05 -26.68 24.08
N PHE A 714 20.64 -27.11 25.27
CA PHE A 714 21.50 -27.95 26.12
C PHE A 714 21.86 -29.30 25.48
N ASN A 715 20.94 -29.89 24.74
CA ASN A 715 21.18 -31.14 24.02
C ASN A 715 22.17 -30.97 22.86
N ALA A 716 22.05 -29.88 22.08
CA ALA A 716 22.99 -29.54 21.02
C ALA A 716 24.40 -29.27 21.58
N ALA A 717 24.50 -28.52 22.68
CA ALA A 717 25.76 -28.26 23.36
C ALA A 717 26.42 -29.53 23.91
N LYS A 718 25.62 -30.45 24.48
CA LYS A 718 26.11 -31.74 24.98
C LYS A 718 26.64 -32.64 23.86
N ALA A 719 26.02 -32.61 22.68
CA ALA A 719 26.48 -33.34 21.49
C ALA A 719 27.85 -32.83 21.00
N LEU A 720 28.05 -31.50 20.98
CA LEU A 720 29.32 -30.87 20.63
C LEU A 720 30.43 -31.21 21.65
N GLY A 721 30.11 -31.24 22.94
CA GLY A 721 31.05 -31.61 24.00
C GLY A 721 31.53 -33.07 23.93
N ARG A 722 30.72 -33.99 23.38
CA ARG A 722 31.11 -35.39 23.14
C ARG A 722 32.02 -35.55 21.92
N CYS A 723 31.80 -34.78 20.85
CA CYS A 723 32.66 -34.82 19.66
C CYS A 723 34.08 -34.28 19.93
N GLY A 724 34.23 -33.29 20.81
CA GLY A 724 35.54 -32.71 21.15
C GLY A 724 36.48 -33.62 21.94
N ARG A 725 35.97 -34.63 22.66
CA ARG A 725 36.80 -35.57 23.44
C ARG A 725 37.34 -36.75 22.63
N GLY A 726 36.78 -37.03 21.45
CA GLY A 726 37.19 -38.18 20.62
C GLY A 726 38.34 -37.92 19.63
N ARG A 727 38.67 -36.66 19.33
CA ARG A 727 39.70 -36.29 18.33
C ARG A 727 41.08 -35.90 18.89
N ARG A 728 41.33 -36.14 20.19
CA ARG A 728 42.67 -35.97 20.80
C ARG A 728 43.51 -37.26 20.87
N ALA A 729 43.07 -38.36 20.26
CA ALA A 729 43.89 -39.54 20.04
C ALA A 729 44.07 -39.77 18.53
N ARG A 730 45.32 -39.66 18.06
CA ARG A 730 45.80 -39.63 16.65
C ARG A 730 45.75 -38.27 15.97
N VAL A 731 46.70 -37.41 16.34
CA VAL A 731 47.57 -36.73 15.37
C VAL A 731 48.90 -37.48 15.41
#